data_AF-A0A2H5P5Y6-F1
#
_entry.id   AF-A0A2H5P5Y6-F1
#
_cell.length_a   1.000
_cell.length_b   1.000
_cell.length_c   1.000
_cell.angle_alpha   90.00
_cell.angle_beta   90.00
_cell.angle_gamma   90.00
#
_symmetry.space_group_name_H-M   'P 1'
#
loop_
_entity.id
_entity.type
_entity.pdbx_description
1 polymer ?
#
loop_
_entity_poly.entity_id
_entity_poly.type
_entity_poly.pdbx_seq_one_letter_code
_entity_poly.pdbx_strand_id
1 'polypeptide(L)'
;MERRIENSLVKLIWCVLVSLLMVMRYVGAASSRPTRINSKFNYYGEQLRRNLLANGLGMTPPMGWNSWNHFNCKIDEKIIRETADALISTGLSKLGYIYVNIDDCWAEIARNDKGELVPKNLTFPSGIKALADYGIDYLKYDNCNNDGTKPTVRFPVMTRALMKAGRPIFYSLCECMMSRADMNEIYAELARPGGWNDPDMLEVGNGGMTKNEYIVHFSIWAISKAPLLIGCDVRNMTKDTKEIVANREVIDVNQDPLGIQARKVRSEGDQEIWAGPLSGYRVALLLVNRGPQRYSITANWDDLAIPAKSVVEARDLWEHKTLRTKFVRNVTATVDSHSCKMYVLKPIGVASSRATILGTGADDKLNHNNQPLRRNLLANGLAETPAMGWNSWNHFWGNINEDIIKAAADALVSSGLAKLGYIYMIVGVNKIVMRRIYTCSKQMPGSLGYEDQDAKTFASWGVDYLKYDNCYNDGSKPMDRYPVMTRALMNTGRPIYYSLCEWGDMHPALWGDKVGNSWRTTGDIEDTWDSMISRADENEAFAKYARPGGWNDPDMLEVGNGGMTKDEYIVHFSIWAISKSPLLLGCDVRNMTDDTLEIVGNKEVIAVNQDPLGIQAKKVRWEGDQEVWAGPLSGYRIALLLVNRGPWRYAVTAKWEDIGIPPNSVVEARDLWEHKTLTKQFVGNLSAMMGTRTEGLLGKLICVLLSCLMVMAAASSRATIMGKVSNTKFHHHSERLRRNLLANGLGKSPPMGWNSWNHFWCDINEDIVKAAADALVSSGLSKLGYEYMIVGVNKFAMRMAICKLRMLHFHPASKLWLTMFTATGLSSGYTQGVDYLKYDNCYTDGSKPMDRYPIMTRALMKAGRPIYYSLCEWGDMHPALWGFQVGNSWRTTGDITDTFESVMSRADANEVYADYARSGGWNDPDMLEVGNGGMTKDEYIIHFSLWAISKAPLLLGCDVRNLTKDTMDIIGNKEVIAINQDPLGVQAKKVRTDVEIWTAPLSGYRFAVLIVNRDQWPANVTTHLEDFGIPPRTSVTARDLWEHKTLETPLVGNLSANLDPHTCKMYLLQPIS
;
A
#
# COMPACT_ATOMS: atom_id res chain seq x y z
N MET A 1 28.32 40.29 -56.93
CA MET A 1 27.27 40.23 -55.89
C MET A 1 26.56 38.87 -55.90
N GLU A 2 26.41 38.20 -57.05
CA GLU A 2 25.94 36.79 -57.11
C GLU A 2 26.92 35.77 -56.48
N ARG A 3 28.24 35.99 -56.53
CA ARG A 3 29.24 35.15 -55.82
C ARG A 3 29.23 35.21 -54.28
N ARG A 4 28.43 36.10 -53.66
CA ARG A 4 28.26 36.18 -52.19
C ARG A 4 27.04 35.41 -51.67
N ILE A 5 26.10 35.07 -52.56
CA ILE A 5 24.85 34.37 -52.20
C ILE A 5 25.03 32.85 -52.30
N GLU A 6 25.76 32.35 -53.31
CA GLU A 6 26.06 30.90 -53.43
C GLU A 6 27.02 30.37 -52.34
N ASN A 7 28.02 31.15 -51.94
CA ASN A 7 28.97 30.73 -50.90
C ASN A 7 28.42 30.76 -49.47
N SER A 8 27.30 31.45 -49.24
CA SER A 8 26.65 31.51 -47.93
C SER A 8 25.62 30.39 -47.75
N LEU A 9 24.94 29.97 -48.83
CA LEU A 9 24.05 28.80 -48.83
C LEU A 9 24.81 27.48 -48.66
N VAL A 10 25.97 27.33 -49.31
CA VAL A 10 26.79 26.12 -49.19
C VAL A 10 27.36 25.97 -47.76
N LYS A 11 27.72 27.07 -47.09
CA LYS A 11 28.17 27.05 -45.68
C LYS A 11 27.03 26.78 -44.69
N LEU A 12 25.82 27.26 -44.96
CA LEU A 12 24.65 27.00 -44.12
C LEU A 12 24.20 25.53 -44.22
N ILE A 13 24.23 24.95 -45.43
CA ILE A 13 23.91 23.53 -45.66
C ILE A 13 24.98 22.61 -45.04
N TRP A 14 26.26 23.00 -45.08
CA TRP A 14 27.32 22.24 -44.41
C TRP A 14 27.23 22.31 -42.87
N CYS A 15 26.91 23.45 -42.28
CA CYS A 15 26.73 23.57 -40.83
C CYS A 15 25.50 22.80 -40.32
N VAL A 16 24.41 22.77 -41.09
CA VAL A 16 23.19 22.01 -40.73
C VAL A 16 23.43 20.50 -40.85
N LEU A 17 24.15 20.04 -41.89
CA LEU A 17 24.49 18.61 -42.06
C LEU A 17 25.52 18.10 -41.03
N VAL A 18 26.51 18.91 -40.65
CA VAL A 18 27.48 18.53 -39.59
C VAL A 18 26.82 18.52 -38.21
N SER A 19 25.85 19.41 -37.96
CA SER A 19 25.09 19.40 -36.70
C SER A 19 24.12 18.21 -36.62
N LEU A 20 23.46 17.84 -37.73
CA LEU A 20 22.59 16.65 -37.78
C LEU A 20 23.36 15.32 -37.68
N LEU A 21 24.62 15.26 -38.14
CA LEU A 21 25.49 14.08 -37.98
C LEU A 21 26.15 13.98 -36.60
N MET A 22 26.38 15.09 -35.89
CA MET A 22 26.80 15.05 -34.48
C MET A 22 25.65 14.62 -33.56
N VAL A 23 24.40 14.94 -33.89
CA VAL A 23 23.21 14.52 -33.13
C VAL A 23 22.91 13.03 -33.30
N MET A 24 23.35 12.38 -34.38
CA MET A 24 23.12 10.95 -34.63
C MET A 24 24.29 9.99 -34.28
N ARG A 25 25.41 10.47 -33.71
CA ARG A 25 26.56 9.60 -33.35
C ARG A 25 26.97 9.57 -31.86
N TYR A 26 26.32 10.34 -30.98
CA TYR A 26 26.58 10.29 -29.52
C TYR A 26 25.37 9.83 -28.67
N VAL A 27 24.39 9.18 -29.31
CA VAL A 27 23.47 8.25 -28.64
C VAL A 27 24.05 6.84 -28.79
N GLY A 28 24.89 6.42 -27.85
CA GLY A 28 25.43 5.07 -27.81
C GLY A 28 26.61 4.89 -26.84
N ALA A 29 26.32 4.27 -25.68
CA ALA A 29 27.27 3.69 -24.73
C ALA A 29 28.13 4.63 -23.85
N ALA A 30 27.52 5.18 -22.81
CA ALA A 30 28.16 5.36 -21.50
C ALA A 30 27.08 5.46 -20.42
N SER A 31 26.59 4.32 -19.96
CA SER A 31 25.84 4.22 -18.72
C SER A 31 26.75 4.65 -17.56
N SER A 32 26.56 5.86 -17.03
CA SER A 32 26.98 6.16 -15.67
C SER A 32 26.18 5.22 -14.76
N ARG A 33 26.87 4.22 -14.18
CA ARG A 33 26.30 3.36 -13.16
C ARG A 33 25.75 4.27 -12.05
N PRO A 34 24.46 4.16 -11.66
CA PRO A 34 24.03 4.78 -10.42
C PRO A 34 24.83 4.12 -9.30
N THR A 35 25.50 4.94 -8.51
CA THR A 35 26.14 4.51 -7.27
C THR A 35 25.14 3.66 -6.46
N ARG A 36 25.63 2.52 -5.96
CA ARG A 36 24.87 1.41 -5.35
C ARG A 36 24.00 1.80 -4.14
N ILE A 37 23.98 3.07 -3.74
CA ILE A 37 23.27 3.62 -2.59
C ILE A 37 21.85 4.09 -2.99
N ASN A 38 21.65 4.61 -4.21
CA ASN A 38 20.35 5.20 -4.63
C ASN A 38 19.26 4.17 -5.03
N SER A 39 19.64 2.93 -5.32
CA SER A 39 18.67 1.88 -5.71
C SER A 39 17.90 1.28 -4.52
N LYS A 40 18.54 1.22 -3.34
CA LYS A 40 17.89 0.76 -2.10
C LYS A 40 16.85 1.76 -1.62
N PHE A 41 17.17 3.06 -1.62
CA PHE A 41 16.26 4.11 -1.15
C PHE A 41 14.95 4.15 -1.97
N ASN A 42 15.06 4.03 -3.31
CA ASN A 42 13.88 3.94 -4.18
C ASN A 42 13.06 2.67 -3.95
N TYR A 43 13.69 1.52 -3.66
CA TYR A 43 12.97 0.25 -3.39
C TYR A 43 12.20 0.30 -2.06
N TYR A 44 12.82 0.78 -0.98
CA TYR A 44 12.17 0.91 0.34
C TYR A 44 11.11 2.03 0.37
N GLY A 45 11.36 3.18 -0.27
CA GLY A 45 10.41 4.30 -0.33
C GLY A 45 9.08 3.96 -1.05
N GLU A 46 9.12 3.16 -2.13
CA GLU A 46 7.88 2.74 -2.82
C GLU A 46 7.10 1.63 -2.09
N GLN A 47 7.73 0.92 -1.16
CA GLN A 47 7.02 0.01 -0.24
C GLN A 47 6.35 0.79 0.90
N LEU A 48 7.04 1.79 1.45
CA LEU A 48 6.52 2.68 2.49
C LEU A 48 5.31 3.50 1.99
N ARG A 49 5.39 4.09 0.79
CA ARG A 49 4.28 4.82 0.15
C ARG A 49 3.01 3.99 0.01
N ARG A 50 3.14 2.74 -0.45
CA ARG A 50 1.99 1.84 -0.63
C ARG A 50 1.27 1.55 0.67
N ASN A 51 2.02 1.45 1.77
CA ASN A 51 1.47 1.19 3.09
C ASN A 51 0.90 2.45 3.76
N LEU A 52 1.45 3.63 3.48
CA LEU A 52 0.89 4.92 3.91
C LEU A 52 -0.38 5.31 3.16
N LEU A 53 -0.52 4.96 1.87
CA LEU A 53 -1.80 5.11 1.16
C LEU A 53 -2.80 4.01 1.58
N ALA A 54 -2.32 2.81 1.90
CA ALA A 54 -3.15 1.71 2.39
C ALA A 54 -3.61 1.89 3.85
N ASN A 55 -3.05 2.84 4.63
CA ASN A 55 -3.57 3.15 5.96
C ASN A 55 -4.94 3.88 5.89
N GLY A 56 -5.30 4.44 4.73
CA GLY A 56 -6.58 5.14 4.50
C GLY A 56 -6.63 6.58 5.02
N LEU A 57 -5.50 7.14 5.47
CA LEU A 57 -5.40 8.47 6.04
C LEU A 57 -4.91 9.50 5.02
N GLY A 58 -5.32 10.75 5.20
CA GLY A 58 -4.86 11.89 4.38
C GLY A 58 -5.40 11.91 2.95
N MET A 59 -6.54 11.27 2.67
CA MET A 59 -7.18 11.34 1.33
C MET A 59 -7.61 12.76 0.95
N THR A 60 -7.90 13.58 1.95
CA THR A 60 -7.97 15.05 1.91
C THR A 60 -6.96 15.62 2.91
N PRO A 61 -6.60 16.92 2.83
CA PRO A 61 -5.72 17.54 3.82
C PRO A 61 -6.29 17.39 5.24
N PRO A 62 -5.47 17.13 6.28
CA PRO A 62 -5.97 16.98 7.64
C PRO A 62 -6.47 18.32 8.17
N MET A 63 -7.54 18.27 8.97
CA MET A 63 -8.13 19.43 9.63
C MET A 63 -8.16 19.21 11.14
N GLY A 64 -7.75 20.21 11.90
CA GLY A 64 -7.66 20.10 13.35
C GLY A 64 -7.08 21.34 14.01
N TRP A 65 -6.43 21.13 15.13
CA TRP A 65 -5.82 22.16 15.97
C TRP A 65 -4.46 21.69 16.48
N ASN A 66 -3.52 22.61 16.69
CA ASN A 66 -2.22 22.35 17.30
C ASN A 66 -1.92 23.39 18.39
N SER A 67 -1.33 22.95 19.50
CA SER A 67 -1.07 23.80 20.68
C SER A 67 0.03 24.86 20.52
N TRP A 68 0.91 24.75 19.52
CA TRP A 68 2.19 25.45 19.49
C TRP A 68 2.08 26.97 19.34
N ASN A 69 1.40 27.48 18.31
CA ASN A 69 1.42 28.91 17.97
C ASN A 69 0.95 29.79 19.14
N HIS A 70 -0.13 29.39 19.83
CA HIS A 70 -0.66 30.15 20.96
C HIS A 70 0.03 29.79 22.29
N PHE A 71 0.11 28.50 22.64
CA PHE A 71 0.51 28.09 23.99
C PHE A 71 2.00 27.83 24.14
N ASN A 72 2.72 27.57 23.05
CA ASN A 72 4.12 27.14 23.07
C ASN A 72 4.30 25.99 24.08
N CYS A 73 5.23 26.11 25.04
CA CYS A 73 5.43 25.13 26.12
C CYS A 73 4.53 25.34 27.36
N LYS A 74 3.57 26.27 27.33
CA LYS A 74 2.62 26.50 28.42
C LYS A 74 1.36 25.67 28.23
N ILE A 75 1.51 24.35 28.14
CA ILE A 75 0.44 23.39 27.86
C ILE A 75 0.24 22.42 29.03
N ASP A 76 -1.01 22.06 29.30
CA ASP A 76 -1.39 21.05 30.28
C ASP A 76 -2.64 20.27 29.84
N GLU A 77 -2.95 19.18 30.54
CA GLU A 77 -4.07 18.31 30.21
C GLU A 77 -5.42 19.02 30.26
N LYS A 78 -5.56 20.07 31.07
CA LYS A 78 -6.80 20.83 31.19
C LYS A 78 -7.04 21.65 29.93
N ILE A 79 -6.01 22.36 29.44
CA ILE A 79 -6.09 23.12 28.20
C ILE A 79 -6.47 22.20 27.02
N ILE A 80 -5.87 20.99 26.95
CA ILE A 80 -6.19 20.03 25.88
C ILE A 80 -7.65 19.56 25.93
N ARG A 81 -8.17 19.25 27.13
CA ARG A 81 -9.59 18.86 27.30
C ARG A 81 -10.54 19.99 26.93
N GLU A 82 -10.31 21.19 27.45
CA GLU A 82 -11.15 22.36 27.16
C GLU A 82 -11.09 22.74 25.67
N THR A 83 -9.94 22.56 25.03
CA THR A 83 -9.78 22.75 23.57
C THR A 83 -10.63 21.75 22.78
N ALA A 84 -10.60 20.47 23.17
CA ALA A 84 -11.44 19.46 22.55
C ALA A 84 -12.93 19.76 22.72
N ASP A 85 -13.34 20.20 23.92
CA ASP A 85 -14.72 20.63 24.21
C ASP A 85 -15.11 21.88 23.40
N ALA A 86 -14.17 22.81 23.20
CA ALA A 86 -14.39 24.02 22.43
C ALA A 86 -14.56 23.72 20.93
N LEU A 87 -13.76 22.84 20.34
CA LEU A 87 -13.93 22.41 18.94
C LEU A 87 -15.33 21.84 18.67
N ILE A 88 -15.92 21.18 19.67
CA ILE A 88 -17.26 20.58 19.58
C ILE A 88 -18.34 21.63 19.81
N SER A 89 -18.23 22.39 20.91
CA SER A 89 -19.25 23.38 21.29
C SER A 89 -19.35 24.55 20.30
N THR A 90 -18.25 24.90 19.62
CA THR A 90 -18.23 25.89 18.53
C THR A 90 -18.72 25.32 17.18
N GLY A 91 -18.85 23.99 17.08
CA GLY A 91 -19.26 23.29 15.85
C GLY A 91 -18.15 23.05 14.83
N LEU A 92 -16.90 23.41 15.13
CA LEU A 92 -15.75 23.21 14.24
C LEU A 92 -15.48 21.72 13.97
N SER A 93 -15.70 20.83 14.95
CA SER A 93 -15.59 19.38 14.75
C SER A 93 -16.48 18.89 13.60
N LYS A 94 -17.71 19.41 13.47
CA LYS A 94 -18.68 19.08 12.41
C LYS A 94 -18.26 19.60 11.03
N LEU A 95 -17.36 20.57 10.99
CA LEU A 95 -16.76 21.10 9.77
C LEU A 95 -15.53 20.29 9.34
N GLY A 96 -15.05 19.37 10.17
CA GLY A 96 -13.91 18.49 9.89
C GLY A 96 -12.69 18.71 10.78
N TYR A 97 -12.67 19.71 11.67
CA TYR A 97 -11.55 19.95 12.59
C TYR A 97 -11.53 18.90 13.72
N ILE A 98 -10.94 17.73 13.45
CA ILE A 98 -11.04 16.53 14.31
C ILE A 98 -9.73 16.14 14.99
N TYR A 99 -8.58 16.65 14.54
CA TYR A 99 -7.30 16.37 15.19
C TYR A 99 -7.02 17.40 16.30
N VAL A 100 -6.71 16.93 17.51
CA VAL A 100 -6.24 17.76 18.63
C VAL A 100 -4.78 17.40 18.88
N ASN A 101 -3.87 18.15 18.27
CA ASN A 101 -2.44 17.85 18.27
C ASN A 101 -1.73 18.53 19.44
N ILE A 102 -1.13 17.74 20.31
CA ILE A 102 -0.25 18.22 21.38
C ILE A 102 1.15 18.38 20.76
N ASP A 103 1.70 19.59 20.81
CA ASP A 103 3.04 19.88 20.31
C ASP A 103 4.12 19.63 21.39
N ASP A 104 5.32 20.20 21.26
CA ASP A 104 6.45 19.96 22.18
C ASP A 104 6.12 20.23 23.67
N CYS A 105 7.00 19.83 24.59
CA CYS A 105 6.93 20.07 26.04
C CYS A 105 5.90 19.25 26.86
N TRP A 106 5.30 18.18 26.30
CA TRP A 106 4.33 17.34 27.02
C TRP A 106 4.94 16.22 27.88
N ALA A 107 6.18 15.79 27.59
CA ALA A 107 6.83 14.68 28.28
C ALA A 107 7.84 15.14 29.35
N GLU A 108 8.19 14.23 30.26
CA GLU A 108 9.32 14.39 31.17
C GLU A 108 10.64 14.53 30.41
N ILE A 109 11.60 15.24 31.00
CA ILE A 109 12.93 15.47 30.39
C ILE A 109 13.75 14.18 30.22
N ALA A 110 13.39 13.13 30.95
CA ALA A 110 14.02 11.82 30.91
C ALA A 110 13.00 10.73 30.59
N ARG A 111 13.44 9.73 29.83
CA ARG A 111 12.72 8.46 29.66
C ARG A 111 12.73 7.68 30.97
N ASN A 112 11.77 6.78 31.17
CA ASN A 112 11.78 5.87 32.32
C ASN A 112 12.86 4.78 32.19
N ASP A 113 13.00 3.93 33.22
CA ASP A 113 13.98 2.83 33.26
C ASP A 113 13.80 1.79 32.14
N LYS A 114 12.66 1.81 31.43
CA LYS A 114 12.38 0.96 30.26
C LYS A 114 12.69 1.65 28.93
N GLY A 115 13.17 2.90 28.96
CA GLY A 115 13.44 3.70 27.77
C GLY A 115 12.20 4.33 27.12
N GLU A 116 11.05 4.34 27.80
CA GLU A 116 9.81 4.90 27.27
C GLU A 116 9.69 6.40 27.56
N LEU A 117 9.04 7.14 26.66
CA LEU A 117 8.60 8.51 26.94
C LEU A 117 7.56 8.50 28.06
N VAL A 118 7.70 9.43 29.00
CA VAL A 118 6.81 9.55 30.16
C VAL A 118 6.06 10.88 30.05
N PRO A 119 4.72 10.90 30.09
CA PRO A 119 3.97 12.15 30.17
C PRO A 119 4.38 12.93 31.42
N LYS A 120 4.54 14.25 31.30
CA LYS A 120 5.00 15.10 32.40
C LYS A 120 3.98 15.08 33.54
N ASN A 121 4.35 14.56 34.71
CA ASN A 121 3.36 14.29 35.77
C ASN A 121 2.69 15.58 36.30
N LEU A 122 3.38 16.72 36.22
CA LEU A 122 2.86 18.01 36.67
C LEU A 122 1.77 18.57 35.76
N THR A 123 1.90 18.40 34.44
CA THR A 123 1.00 19.00 33.45
C THR A 123 0.08 17.98 32.79
N PHE A 124 0.45 16.70 32.79
CA PHE A 124 -0.32 15.56 32.28
C PHE A 124 -0.44 14.43 33.32
N PRO A 125 -0.94 14.71 34.55
CA PRO A 125 -1.00 13.71 35.63
C PRO A 125 -1.83 12.47 35.29
N SER A 126 -2.82 12.58 34.40
CA SER A 126 -3.64 11.44 33.96
C SER A 126 -2.94 10.57 32.90
N GLY A 127 -1.84 11.05 32.31
CA GLY A 127 -1.16 10.43 31.19
C GLY A 127 -1.86 10.62 29.83
N ILE A 128 -1.11 10.44 28.73
CA ILE A 128 -1.60 10.69 27.36
C ILE A 128 -2.71 9.72 26.96
N LYS A 129 -2.68 8.47 27.41
CA LYS A 129 -3.76 7.50 27.13
C LYS A 129 -5.11 8.01 27.63
N ALA A 130 -5.19 8.55 28.84
CA ALA A 130 -6.44 9.07 29.39
C ALA A 130 -6.98 10.28 28.60
N LEU A 131 -6.09 11.07 27.98
CA LEU A 131 -6.48 12.17 27.09
C LEU A 131 -6.95 11.66 25.72
N ALA A 132 -6.27 10.67 25.15
CA ALA A 132 -6.69 10.05 23.90
C ALA A 132 -8.07 9.38 24.04
N ASP A 133 -8.30 8.66 25.14
CA ASP A 133 -9.59 8.05 25.46
C ASP A 133 -10.70 9.12 25.61
N TYR A 134 -10.38 10.27 26.24
CA TYR A 134 -11.29 11.41 26.34
C TYR A 134 -11.73 11.91 24.96
N GLY A 135 -10.79 12.12 24.04
CA GLY A 135 -11.11 12.56 22.68
C GLY A 135 -11.95 11.55 21.88
N ILE A 136 -11.63 10.26 22.00
CA ILE A 136 -12.32 9.17 21.27
C ILE A 136 -13.78 9.01 21.70
N ASP A 137 -14.07 9.04 23.00
CA ASP A 137 -15.43 8.86 23.50
C ASP A 137 -16.32 10.09 23.23
N TYR A 138 -15.74 11.30 23.24
CA TYR A 138 -16.47 12.53 23.01
C TYR A 138 -16.79 12.78 21.53
N LEU A 139 -15.87 12.47 20.60
CA LEU A 139 -16.10 12.60 19.15
C LEU A 139 -17.06 11.53 18.59
N LYS A 140 -17.14 10.34 19.20
CA LYS A 140 -18.14 9.31 18.84
C LYS A 140 -19.56 9.70 19.25
N TYR A 141 -19.72 10.49 20.30
CA TYR A 141 -21.03 10.87 20.83
C TYR A 141 -21.74 11.93 19.93
N ASP A 142 -20.98 12.81 19.27
CA ASP A 142 -21.53 13.87 18.39
C ASP A 142 -21.84 13.35 16.96
N ASN A 143 -21.13 12.31 16.48
CA ASN A 143 -21.38 11.69 15.16
C ASN A 143 -22.59 10.71 15.13
N CYS A 144 -23.30 10.51 16.24
CA CYS A 144 -24.43 9.57 16.31
C CYS A 144 -25.83 10.20 16.15
N ASN A 145 -25.94 11.49 15.79
CA ASN A 145 -27.23 12.14 15.55
C ASN A 145 -27.32 12.73 14.13
N ASN A 146 -27.61 11.87 13.15
CA ASN A 146 -28.46 12.12 11.95
C ASN A 146 -28.05 11.21 10.77
N ASP A 147 -28.42 9.94 10.81
CA ASP A 147 -29.33 9.30 9.84
C ASP A 147 -29.71 7.89 10.35
N GLY A 148 -30.91 7.46 10.00
CA GLY A 148 -31.61 6.37 10.69
C GLY A 148 -31.26 4.97 10.20
N THR A 149 -30.07 4.45 10.52
CA THR A 149 -29.85 2.99 10.61
C THR A 149 -29.01 2.62 11.84
N LYS A 150 -29.64 1.90 12.78
CA LYS A 150 -29.01 1.48 14.05
C LYS A 150 -27.86 0.50 13.81
N PRO A 151 -26.79 0.57 14.62
CA PRO A 151 -26.21 -0.63 15.19
C PRO A 151 -26.33 -0.66 16.71
N THR A 152 -26.90 -1.76 17.18
CA THR A 152 -27.03 -2.19 18.57
C THR A 152 -25.72 -2.15 19.36
N VAL A 153 -25.78 -1.52 20.53
CA VAL A 153 -24.77 -1.63 21.60
C VAL A 153 -24.89 -2.99 22.31
N ARG A 154 -23.79 -3.76 22.35
CA ARG A 154 -23.40 -4.57 23.53
C ARG A 154 -21.86 -4.70 23.61
N PHE A 155 -21.32 -4.21 24.72
CA PHE A 155 -19.96 -4.42 25.28
C PHE A 155 -19.76 -5.91 25.75
N PRO A 156 -18.76 -6.27 26.58
CA PRO A 156 -17.38 -6.70 26.29
C PRO A 156 -17.10 -8.13 26.83
N VAL A 157 -16.81 -9.12 25.99
CA VAL A 157 -16.70 -10.54 26.45
C VAL A 157 -15.33 -11.21 26.23
N MET A 158 -14.41 -10.65 25.44
CA MET A 158 -13.11 -11.33 25.22
C MET A 158 -12.14 -11.17 26.40
N THR A 159 -12.15 -10.03 27.10
CA THR A 159 -11.16 -9.71 28.16
C THR A 159 -11.50 -10.32 29.52
N ARG A 160 -12.77 -10.72 29.77
CA ARG A 160 -13.19 -11.40 31.01
C ARG A 160 -13.35 -12.91 30.88
N ALA A 161 -13.42 -13.46 29.66
CA ALA A 161 -13.41 -14.91 29.43
C ALA A 161 -12.02 -15.53 29.62
N LEU A 162 -10.94 -14.77 29.38
CA LEU A 162 -9.56 -15.21 29.55
C LEU A 162 -9.08 -15.21 31.03
N MET A 163 -9.78 -14.49 31.91
CA MET A 163 -9.47 -14.45 33.35
C MET A 163 -10.30 -15.45 34.18
N LYS A 164 -11.29 -16.14 33.58
CA LYS A 164 -12.20 -17.05 34.30
C LYS A 164 -12.21 -18.50 33.77
N ALA A 165 -11.52 -18.81 32.68
CA ALA A 165 -11.29 -20.18 32.23
C ALA A 165 -9.98 -20.71 32.83
N GLY A 166 -10.04 -21.27 34.03
CA GLY A 166 -8.89 -21.87 34.71
C GLY A 166 -8.38 -23.17 34.06
N ARG A 167 -8.01 -23.15 32.77
CA ARG A 167 -7.32 -24.22 32.01
C ARG A 167 -6.45 -23.58 30.90
N PRO A 168 -5.33 -24.22 30.51
CA PRO A 168 -4.06 -23.54 30.23
C PRO A 168 -4.08 -22.61 29.02
N ILE A 169 -3.56 -21.40 29.23
CA ILE A 169 -3.20 -20.41 28.22
C ILE A 169 -1.88 -20.84 27.56
N PHE A 170 -1.83 -20.97 26.23
CA PHE A 170 -0.56 -20.93 25.50
C PHE A 170 -0.14 -19.47 25.37
N TYR A 171 0.86 -19.08 26.15
CA TYR A 171 1.58 -17.84 25.92
C TYR A 171 2.43 -17.95 24.64
N SER A 172 2.52 -16.86 23.89
CA SER A 172 3.75 -16.54 23.16
C SER A 172 4.79 -16.10 24.19
N LEU A 173 5.44 -17.06 24.86
CA LEU A 173 6.71 -16.84 25.55
C LEU A 173 7.83 -17.01 24.53
N CYS A 174 8.98 -16.37 24.76
CA CYS A 174 10.24 -16.69 24.09
C CYS A 174 10.32 -18.19 23.79
N GLU A 175 10.62 -18.54 22.54
CA GLU A 175 10.86 -19.92 22.14
C GLU A 175 11.78 -20.61 23.15
N CYS A 176 11.33 -21.72 23.74
CA CYS A 176 12.09 -22.45 24.73
C CYS A 176 13.44 -22.93 24.17
N MET A 177 14.46 -23.08 25.01
CA MET A 177 15.82 -23.53 24.64
C MET A 177 15.81 -24.76 23.71
N MET A 178 14.92 -25.73 23.98
CA MET A 178 14.79 -26.94 23.16
C MET A 178 14.24 -26.65 21.75
N SER A 179 13.33 -25.69 21.60
CA SER A 179 12.82 -25.31 20.27
C SER A 179 13.89 -24.63 19.41
N ARG A 180 14.79 -23.84 20.00
CA ARG A 180 15.97 -23.28 19.31
C ARG A 180 16.92 -24.39 18.85
N ALA A 181 17.18 -25.37 19.71
CA ALA A 181 17.98 -26.55 19.35
C ALA A 181 17.34 -27.35 18.20
N ASP A 182 16.01 -27.57 18.24
CA ASP A 182 15.26 -28.31 17.22
C ASP A 182 15.29 -27.58 15.86
N MET A 183 15.20 -26.24 15.84
CA MET A 183 15.33 -25.46 14.60
C MET A 183 16.77 -25.39 14.06
N ASN A 184 17.78 -25.51 14.92
CA ASN A 184 19.18 -25.49 14.49
C ASN A 184 19.62 -26.83 13.89
N GLU A 185 18.98 -27.93 14.31
CA GLU A 185 19.31 -29.29 13.91
C GLU A 185 19.21 -29.50 12.40
N ILE A 186 18.17 -28.96 11.75
CA ILE A 186 17.94 -29.09 10.30
C ILE A 186 19.06 -28.48 9.43
N TYR A 187 19.93 -27.65 10.02
CA TYR A 187 21.05 -27.01 9.34
C TYR A 187 22.39 -27.67 9.63
N ALA A 188 22.44 -28.78 10.37
CA ALA A 188 23.68 -29.42 10.83
C ALA A 188 24.69 -29.70 9.70
N GLU A 189 24.23 -30.05 8.50
CA GLU A 189 25.09 -30.33 7.33
C GLU A 189 25.79 -29.08 6.75
N LEU A 190 25.35 -27.88 7.14
CA LEU A 190 25.90 -26.61 6.68
C LEU A 190 27.05 -26.09 7.57
N ALA A 191 27.10 -26.51 8.83
CA ALA A 191 28.11 -26.11 9.81
C ALA A 191 29.47 -26.77 9.53
N ARG A 192 30.52 -25.94 9.41
CA ARG A 192 31.90 -26.36 9.09
C ARG A 192 32.85 -25.17 9.30
N PRO A 193 34.17 -25.38 9.41
CA PRO A 193 35.15 -24.29 9.55
C PRO A 193 34.90 -23.13 8.57
N GLY A 194 34.87 -21.91 9.12
CA GLY A 194 34.50 -20.68 8.39
C GLY A 194 32.99 -20.40 8.28
N GLY A 195 32.13 -21.17 8.96
CA GLY A 195 30.69 -20.91 9.05
C GLY A 195 29.97 -21.88 10.01
N TRP A 196 29.47 -21.35 11.13
CA TRP A 196 28.83 -22.11 12.20
C TRP A 196 27.36 -21.71 12.33
N ASN A 197 26.49 -22.68 12.62
CA ASN A 197 25.09 -22.39 12.90
C ASN A 197 24.98 -21.81 14.31
N ASP A 198 24.29 -20.68 14.43
CA ASP A 198 24.13 -19.95 15.70
C ASP A 198 22.66 -20.04 16.17
N PRO A 199 22.34 -20.96 17.11
CA PRO A 199 21.01 -21.09 17.70
C PRO A 199 20.68 -20.05 18.78
N ASP A 200 21.48 -18.97 18.89
CA ASP A 200 21.46 -17.92 19.93
C ASP A 200 22.43 -18.20 21.10
N MET A 201 22.63 -17.22 21.99
CA MET A 201 23.61 -17.26 23.09
C MET A 201 23.20 -18.16 24.28
N LEU A 202 24.15 -18.48 25.16
CA LEU A 202 23.95 -19.33 26.32
C LEU A 202 23.16 -18.61 27.42
N GLU A 203 22.07 -19.20 27.86
CA GLU A 203 21.26 -18.77 29.02
C GLU A 203 21.80 -19.28 30.36
N VAL A 204 22.94 -19.99 30.35
CA VAL A 204 23.55 -20.55 31.55
C VAL A 204 23.85 -19.45 32.57
N GLY A 205 23.12 -19.46 33.69
CA GLY A 205 23.29 -18.50 34.78
C GLY A 205 22.39 -17.26 34.75
N ASN A 206 21.44 -17.15 33.82
CA ASN A 206 20.48 -16.02 33.76
C ASN A 206 19.24 -16.16 34.68
N GLY A 207 19.09 -17.31 35.33
CA GLY A 207 17.92 -17.64 36.15
C GLY A 207 16.83 -18.36 35.34
N GLY A 208 15.90 -19.01 36.03
CA GLY A 208 14.75 -19.69 35.39
C GLY A 208 14.97 -21.14 34.96
N MET A 209 16.19 -21.69 35.07
CA MET A 209 16.50 -23.11 34.85
C MET A 209 17.29 -23.70 36.03
N THR A 210 17.11 -25.00 36.25
CA THR A 210 17.89 -25.81 37.20
C THR A 210 19.31 -26.06 36.70
N LYS A 211 20.21 -26.49 37.60
CA LYS A 211 21.58 -26.89 37.23
C LYS A 211 21.60 -27.95 36.12
N ASN A 212 20.71 -28.93 36.20
CA ASN A 212 20.62 -30.01 35.20
C ASN A 212 20.15 -29.49 33.84
N GLU A 213 19.19 -28.57 33.81
CA GLU A 213 18.73 -27.94 32.57
C GLU A 213 19.83 -27.06 31.94
N TYR A 214 20.62 -26.34 32.74
CA TYR A 214 21.80 -25.64 32.23
C TYR A 214 22.87 -26.57 31.67
N ILE A 215 23.09 -27.73 32.30
CA ILE A 215 23.98 -28.78 31.80
C ILE A 215 23.48 -29.31 30.45
N VAL A 216 22.17 -29.56 30.31
CA VAL A 216 21.54 -29.97 29.03
C VAL A 216 21.76 -28.89 27.97
N HIS A 217 21.46 -27.63 28.28
CA HIS A 217 21.61 -26.52 27.35
C HIS A 217 23.06 -26.36 26.86
N PHE A 218 24.04 -26.33 27.78
CA PHE A 218 25.44 -26.22 27.41
C PHE A 218 25.92 -27.42 26.58
N SER A 219 25.46 -28.63 26.90
CA SER A 219 25.80 -29.85 26.16
C SER A 219 25.27 -29.84 24.74
N ILE A 220 24.03 -29.38 24.52
CA ILE A 220 23.42 -29.29 23.20
C ILE A 220 24.14 -28.24 22.34
N TRP A 221 24.44 -27.07 22.90
CA TRP A 221 25.20 -26.02 22.19
C TRP A 221 26.60 -26.52 21.83
N ALA A 222 27.26 -27.22 22.77
CA ALA A 222 28.59 -27.76 22.55
C ALA A 222 28.61 -28.81 21.45
N ILE A 223 27.73 -29.82 21.52
CA ILE A 223 27.69 -30.91 20.53
C ILE A 223 27.20 -30.42 19.15
N SER A 224 26.42 -29.33 19.14
CA SER A 224 25.94 -28.68 17.91
C SER A 224 26.98 -27.80 17.21
N LYS A 225 28.20 -27.65 17.77
CA LYS A 225 29.21 -26.72 17.24
C LYS A 225 28.71 -25.26 17.16
N ALA A 226 27.78 -24.89 18.04
CA ALA A 226 27.29 -23.52 18.15
C ALA A 226 28.35 -22.61 18.78
N PRO A 227 28.33 -21.29 18.50
CA PRO A 227 29.09 -20.33 19.30
C PRO A 227 28.74 -20.46 20.79
N LEU A 228 29.75 -20.56 21.66
CA LEU A 228 29.56 -20.59 23.11
C LEU A 228 29.66 -19.17 23.65
N LEU A 229 28.59 -18.39 23.49
CA LEU A 229 28.50 -17.02 23.96
C LEU A 229 27.81 -16.97 25.33
N ILE A 230 28.53 -16.64 26.40
CA ILE A 230 27.95 -16.50 27.74
C ILE A 230 27.00 -15.31 27.77
N GLY A 231 25.73 -15.54 28.11
CA GLY A 231 24.70 -14.50 28.15
C GLY A 231 24.40 -13.91 29.52
N CYS A 232 25.02 -14.41 30.60
CA CYS A 232 24.82 -13.91 31.96
C CYS A 232 25.82 -12.81 32.37
N ASP A 233 25.60 -12.17 33.51
CA ASP A 233 26.58 -11.26 34.09
C ASP A 233 27.80 -12.01 34.63
N VAL A 234 28.87 -12.02 33.84
CA VAL A 234 30.14 -12.68 34.17
C VAL A 234 30.83 -12.10 35.41
N ARG A 235 30.46 -10.88 35.83
CA ARG A 235 30.96 -10.24 37.05
C ARG A 235 30.40 -10.90 38.30
N ASN A 236 29.25 -11.57 38.19
CA ASN A 236 28.51 -12.15 39.30
C ASN A 236 28.01 -13.58 39.00
N MET A 237 28.90 -14.44 38.52
CA MET A 237 28.56 -15.85 38.29
C MET A 237 28.52 -16.66 39.59
N THR A 238 27.51 -17.51 39.71
CA THR A 238 27.50 -18.54 40.74
C THR A 238 28.60 -19.59 40.48
N LYS A 239 28.98 -20.32 41.52
CA LYS A 239 29.94 -21.43 41.40
C LYS A 239 29.46 -22.49 40.41
N ASP A 240 28.17 -22.81 40.43
CA ASP A 240 27.57 -23.79 39.51
C ASP A 240 27.57 -23.30 38.06
N THR A 241 27.21 -22.03 37.82
CA THR A 241 27.30 -21.40 36.48
C THR A 241 28.71 -21.50 35.94
N LYS A 242 29.71 -21.14 36.77
CA LYS A 242 31.12 -21.18 36.39
C LYS A 242 31.61 -22.60 36.10
N GLU A 243 31.19 -23.58 36.89
CA GLU A 243 31.53 -25.00 36.68
C GLU A 243 31.03 -25.51 35.33
N ILE A 244 29.82 -25.13 34.93
CA ILE A 244 29.21 -25.53 33.65
C ILE A 244 29.97 -24.92 32.47
N VAL A 245 30.10 -23.58 32.43
CA VAL A 245 30.73 -22.89 31.29
C VAL A 245 32.26 -23.06 31.25
N ALA A 246 32.89 -23.53 32.33
CA ALA A 246 34.33 -23.81 32.37
C ALA A 246 34.68 -25.29 32.11
N ASN A 247 33.70 -26.17 31.85
CA ASN A 247 33.98 -27.59 31.62
C ASN A 247 34.76 -27.79 30.31
N ARG A 248 36.07 -28.03 30.45
CA ARG A 248 36.99 -28.16 29.32
C ARG A 248 36.65 -29.33 28.40
N GLU A 249 36.17 -30.44 28.92
CA GLU A 249 35.90 -31.63 28.12
C GLU A 249 34.71 -31.44 27.18
N VAL A 250 33.68 -30.71 27.64
CA VAL A 250 32.53 -30.34 26.82
C VAL A 250 32.92 -29.26 25.81
N ILE A 251 33.75 -28.28 26.22
CA ILE A 251 34.34 -27.29 25.30
C ILE A 251 35.16 -27.96 24.20
N ASP A 252 35.98 -28.97 24.52
CA ASP A 252 36.81 -29.67 23.53
C ASP A 252 35.94 -30.43 22.50
N VAL A 253 34.73 -30.87 22.87
CA VAL A 253 33.76 -31.39 21.90
C VAL A 253 33.28 -30.29 20.95
N ASN A 254 32.97 -29.10 21.45
CA ASN A 254 32.60 -27.94 20.62
C ASN A 254 33.76 -27.48 19.72
N GLN A 255 34.98 -27.46 20.26
CA GLN A 255 36.18 -26.94 19.60
C GLN A 255 36.95 -28.02 18.79
N ASP A 256 36.45 -29.26 18.70
CA ASP A 256 37.11 -30.32 17.95
C ASP A 256 37.33 -29.94 16.47
N PRO A 257 38.56 -30.12 15.94
CA PRO A 257 38.99 -29.60 14.63
C PRO A 257 38.34 -30.31 13.43
N LEU A 258 37.67 -31.45 13.63
CA LEU A 258 36.90 -32.07 12.55
C LEU A 258 35.74 -31.16 12.10
N GLY A 259 35.23 -30.33 13.01
CA GLY A 259 34.29 -29.25 12.70
C GLY A 259 32.93 -29.71 12.16
N ILE A 260 32.55 -30.95 12.42
CA ILE A 260 31.24 -31.51 12.05
C ILE A 260 30.28 -31.34 13.23
N GLN A 261 29.13 -30.72 12.97
CA GLN A 261 28.03 -30.62 13.93
C GLN A 261 27.38 -32.01 14.15
N ALA A 262 27.17 -32.39 15.41
CA ALA A 262 26.37 -33.56 15.73
C ALA A 262 24.89 -33.33 15.44
N ARG A 263 24.17 -34.41 15.13
CA ARG A 263 22.74 -34.39 14.79
C ARG A 263 21.94 -35.25 15.74
N LYS A 264 20.62 -35.06 15.75
CA LYS A 264 19.72 -35.93 16.50
C LYS A 264 19.56 -37.24 15.72
N VAL A 265 20.20 -38.30 16.20
CA VAL A 265 20.19 -39.61 15.52
C VAL A 265 18.94 -40.43 15.87
N ARG A 266 18.32 -40.14 17.01
CA ARG A 266 17.08 -40.80 17.46
C ARG A 266 16.29 -39.90 18.40
N SER A 267 14.96 -39.92 18.28
CA SER A 267 14.03 -39.22 19.16
C SER A 267 12.82 -40.10 19.41
N GLU A 268 12.58 -40.49 20.66
CA GLU A 268 11.48 -41.38 21.07
C GLU A 268 10.80 -40.80 22.31
N GLY A 269 9.67 -40.10 22.10
CA GLY A 269 8.97 -39.40 23.18
C GLY A 269 9.84 -38.30 23.79
N ASP A 270 10.12 -38.43 25.09
CA ASP A 270 10.96 -37.49 25.85
C ASP A 270 12.47 -37.80 25.78
N GLN A 271 12.87 -38.88 25.11
CA GLN A 271 14.26 -39.35 25.05
C GLN A 271 14.89 -38.98 23.72
N GLU A 272 16.06 -38.33 23.76
CA GLU A 272 16.81 -37.97 22.57
C GLU A 272 18.24 -38.50 22.62
N ILE A 273 18.74 -38.89 21.45
CA ILE A 273 20.12 -39.30 21.24
C ILE A 273 20.72 -38.39 20.17
N TRP A 274 21.76 -37.67 20.55
CA TRP A 274 22.55 -36.80 19.68
C TRP A 274 23.94 -37.38 19.50
N ALA A 275 24.41 -37.42 18.26
CA ALA A 275 25.72 -37.98 17.97
C ALA A 275 26.40 -37.33 16.76
N GLY A 276 27.73 -37.26 16.82
CA GLY A 276 28.56 -36.71 15.75
C GLY A 276 30.00 -37.19 15.82
N PRO A 277 30.69 -37.29 14.68
CA PRO A 277 32.08 -37.69 14.64
C PRO A 277 32.97 -36.59 15.22
N LEU A 278 34.05 -37.00 15.87
CA LEU A 278 35.14 -36.14 16.35
C LEU A 278 36.46 -36.59 15.70
N SER A 279 37.44 -35.70 15.71
CA SER A 279 38.80 -36.00 15.25
C SER A 279 39.40 -37.23 15.96
N GLY A 280 40.19 -38.01 15.23
CA GLY A 280 40.83 -39.22 15.75
C GLY A 280 39.87 -40.40 15.94
N TYR A 281 38.83 -40.52 15.10
CA TYR A 281 37.83 -41.60 15.09
C TYR A 281 37.02 -41.72 16.39
N ARG A 282 36.93 -40.62 17.15
CA ARG A 282 36.10 -40.53 18.34
C ARG A 282 34.67 -40.16 17.94
N VAL A 283 33.71 -40.45 18.80
CA VAL A 283 32.30 -40.05 18.61
C VAL A 283 31.83 -39.29 19.84
N ALA A 284 31.23 -38.12 19.66
CA ALA A 284 30.48 -37.44 20.70
C ALA A 284 29.09 -38.06 20.80
N LEU A 285 28.64 -38.37 22.01
CA LEU A 285 27.32 -38.90 22.30
C LEU A 285 26.67 -38.07 23.40
N LEU A 286 25.45 -37.63 23.19
CA LEU A 286 24.64 -36.94 24.20
C LEU A 286 23.27 -37.63 24.30
N LEU A 287 22.94 -38.10 25.50
CA LEU A 287 21.66 -38.71 25.85
C LEU A 287 20.85 -37.69 26.65
N VAL A 288 19.71 -37.25 26.14
CA VAL A 288 18.90 -36.19 26.74
C VAL A 288 17.56 -36.74 27.17
N ASN A 289 17.13 -36.38 28.38
CA ASN A 289 15.79 -36.63 28.88
C ASN A 289 15.05 -35.29 29.01
N ARG A 290 14.08 -35.05 28.12
CA ARG A 290 13.22 -33.86 28.13
C ARG A 290 12.07 -33.97 29.12
N GLY A 291 11.80 -35.17 29.60
CA GLY A 291 10.60 -35.53 30.32
C GLY A 291 10.74 -35.40 31.84
N PRO A 292 9.61 -35.41 32.55
CA PRO A 292 9.56 -35.27 33.99
C PRO A 292 9.98 -36.54 34.75
N GLN A 293 10.17 -37.67 34.07
CA GLN A 293 10.47 -38.98 34.65
C GLN A 293 11.88 -39.44 34.33
N ARG A 294 12.50 -40.23 35.21
CA ARG A 294 13.81 -40.85 34.97
C ARG A 294 13.69 -41.95 33.90
N TYR A 295 14.57 -41.94 32.91
CA TYR A 295 14.62 -42.96 31.85
C TYR A 295 15.97 -43.66 31.76
N SER A 296 15.99 -44.87 31.21
CA SER A 296 17.21 -45.54 30.77
C SER A 296 17.29 -45.41 29.25
N ILE A 297 18.27 -44.65 28.76
CA ILE A 297 18.42 -44.34 27.35
C ILE A 297 19.57 -45.18 26.80
N THR A 298 19.33 -45.89 25.70
CA THR A 298 20.31 -46.79 25.06
C THR A 298 20.65 -46.30 23.65
N ALA A 299 21.93 -46.03 23.40
CA ALA A 299 22.46 -45.72 22.07
C ALA A 299 23.17 -46.94 21.48
N ASN A 300 22.74 -47.38 20.31
CA ASN A 300 23.33 -48.52 19.61
C ASN A 300 24.41 -48.05 18.64
N TRP A 301 25.40 -48.91 18.36
CA TRP A 301 26.48 -48.62 17.40
C TRP A 301 25.97 -48.25 16.00
N ASP A 302 24.84 -48.81 15.59
CA ASP A 302 24.18 -48.45 14.32
C ASP A 302 23.67 -47.00 14.33
N ASP A 303 23.19 -46.49 15.47
CA ASP A 303 22.76 -45.09 15.62
C ASP A 303 23.95 -44.12 15.52
N LEU A 304 25.13 -44.58 15.93
CA LEU A 304 26.34 -43.75 16.07
C LEU A 304 27.32 -43.93 14.90
N ALA A 305 26.97 -44.76 13.92
CA ALA A 305 27.86 -45.21 12.85
C ALA A 305 29.22 -45.74 13.35
N ILE A 306 29.20 -46.41 14.51
CA ILE A 306 30.34 -47.16 15.02
C ILE A 306 30.21 -48.59 14.45
N PRO A 307 31.29 -49.22 13.94
CA PRO A 307 31.18 -50.58 13.44
C PRO A 307 30.72 -51.55 14.55
N ALA A 308 29.74 -52.41 14.28
CA ALA A 308 29.04 -53.24 15.28
C ALA A 308 29.93 -54.12 16.18
N LYS A 309 31.14 -54.49 15.70
CA LYS A 309 32.14 -55.28 16.45
C LYS A 309 33.17 -54.44 17.22
N SER A 310 33.06 -53.12 17.18
CA SER A 310 34.01 -52.22 17.84
C SER A 310 33.86 -52.31 19.35
N VAL A 311 34.99 -52.47 20.03
CA VAL A 311 35.09 -52.29 21.48
C VAL A 311 35.36 -50.82 21.74
N VAL A 312 34.54 -50.18 22.57
CA VAL A 312 34.60 -48.73 22.81
C VAL A 312 34.84 -48.46 24.29
N GLU A 313 35.70 -47.50 24.55
CA GLU A 313 35.83 -46.84 25.85
C GLU A 313 34.99 -45.56 25.88
N ALA A 314 34.19 -45.37 26.92
CA ALA A 314 33.35 -44.20 27.11
C ALA A 314 33.89 -43.33 28.26
N ARG A 315 34.10 -42.04 27.98
CA ARG A 315 34.43 -41.03 28.99
C ARG A 315 33.22 -40.13 29.23
N ASP A 316 32.70 -40.10 30.46
CA ASP A 316 31.63 -39.18 30.88
C ASP A 316 32.24 -37.80 31.13
N LEU A 317 31.79 -36.80 30.38
CA LEU A 317 32.36 -35.46 30.39
C LEU A 317 31.87 -34.60 31.55
N TRP A 318 30.73 -34.96 32.15
CA TRP A 318 30.18 -34.26 33.31
C TRP A 318 30.63 -34.90 34.64
N GLU A 319 31.00 -36.17 34.64
CA GLU A 319 31.65 -36.84 35.78
C GLU A 319 33.19 -36.83 35.70
N HIS A 320 33.78 -36.33 34.61
CA HIS A 320 35.22 -36.33 34.34
C HIS A 320 35.89 -37.71 34.45
N LYS A 321 35.15 -38.77 34.12
CA LYS A 321 35.53 -40.15 34.43
C LYS A 321 35.38 -41.07 33.23
N THR A 322 36.42 -41.85 32.98
CA THR A 322 36.34 -42.98 32.05
C THR A 322 35.63 -44.16 32.72
N LEU A 323 34.59 -44.68 32.07
CA LEU A 323 33.84 -45.83 32.56
C LEU A 323 34.74 -47.08 32.52
N ARG A 324 34.72 -47.88 33.59
CA ARG A 324 35.56 -49.09 33.72
C ARG A 324 35.18 -50.18 32.72
N THR A 325 33.89 -50.25 32.39
CA THR A 325 33.34 -51.22 31.45
C THR A 325 33.68 -50.82 30.01
N LYS A 326 34.20 -51.78 29.23
CA LYS A 326 34.33 -51.63 27.78
C LYS A 326 33.00 -52.00 27.13
N PHE A 327 32.52 -51.18 26.21
CA PHE A 327 31.21 -51.34 25.58
C PHE A 327 31.34 -52.00 24.21
N VAL A 328 30.37 -52.87 23.89
CA VAL A 328 30.23 -53.51 22.59
C VAL A 328 28.75 -53.46 22.21
N ARG A 329 28.46 -53.13 20.95
CA ARG A 329 27.12 -52.94 20.36
C ARG A 329 26.31 -51.73 20.84
N ASN A 330 26.35 -51.38 22.12
CA ASN A 330 25.59 -50.24 22.64
C ASN A 330 26.18 -49.68 23.94
N VAL A 331 25.66 -48.54 24.34
CA VAL A 331 25.85 -47.94 25.66
C VAL A 331 24.50 -47.50 26.21
N THR A 332 24.24 -47.85 27.46
CA THR A 332 23.00 -47.50 28.17
C THR A 332 23.35 -46.67 29.40
N ALA A 333 22.64 -45.57 29.60
CA ALA A 333 22.75 -44.75 30.80
C ALA A 333 21.37 -44.40 31.35
N THR A 334 21.28 -44.34 32.68
CA THR A 334 20.09 -43.81 33.36
C THR A 334 20.21 -42.29 33.45
N VAL A 335 19.22 -41.59 32.91
CA VAL A 335 19.17 -40.13 32.83
C VAL A 335 18.00 -39.62 33.64
N ASP A 336 18.30 -38.78 34.63
CA ASP A 336 17.28 -38.14 35.47
C ASP A 336 16.38 -37.20 34.67
N SER A 337 15.25 -36.83 35.27
CA SER A 337 14.31 -35.85 34.74
C SER A 337 15.03 -34.54 34.37
N HIS A 338 14.73 -34.01 33.18
CA HIS A 338 15.33 -32.77 32.64
C HIS A 338 16.87 -32.74 32.70
N SER A 339 17.53 -33.88 32.50
CA SER A 339 18.99 -34.04 32.60
C SER A 339 19.58 -34.68 31.34
N CYS A 340 20.91 -34.77 31.27
CA CYS A 340 21.61 -35.46 30.20
C CYS A 340 22.86 -36.20 30.68
N LYS A 341 23.35 -37.10 29.83
CA LYS A 341 24.66 -37.72 29.92
C LYS A 341 25.43 -37.47 28.64
N MET A 342 26.65 -36.96 28.74
CA MET A 342 27.51 -36.65 27.61
C MET A 342 28.77 -37.50 27.67
N TYR A 343 29.06 -38.21 26.58
CA TYR A 343 30.19 -39.10 26.46
C TYR A 343 31.06 -38.76 25.25
N VAL A 344 32.37 -38.95 25.39
CA VAL A 344 33.26 -39.20 24.25
C VAL A 344 33.54 -40.70 24.18
N LEU A 345 33.21 -41.29 23.04
CA LEU A 345 33.39 -42.69 22.73
C LEU A 345 34.65 -42.88 21.89
N LYS A 346 35.58 -43.71 22.36
CA LYS A 346 36.84 -44.04 21.67
C LYS A 346 36.91 -45.53 21.35
N PRO A 347 36.86 -45.92 20.07
CA PRO A 347 37.11 -47.30 19.64
C PRO A 347 38.52 -47.77 19.99
N ILE A 348 38.67 -49.04 20.40
CA ILE A 348 39.93 -49.68 20.78
C ILE A 348 40.15 -50.89 19.86
N GLY A 349 41.30 -50.94 19.18
CA GLY A 349 41.81 -52.17 18.56
C GLY A 349 41.47 -52.44 17.10
N VAL A 350 41.10 -51.44 16.27
CA VAL A 350 41.04 -51.63 14.81
C VAL A 350 42.06 -50.71 14.12
N ALA A 351 43.12 -51.32 13.60
CA ALA A 351 44.05 -50.71 12.66
C ALA A 351 43.44 -50.68 11.26
N SER A 352 43.54 -49.52 10.60
CA SER A 352 43.38 -49.25 9.16
C SER A 352 42.68 -50.31 8.28
N SER A 353 41.44 -50.02 7.86
CA SER A 353 41.03 -50.03 6.44
C SER A 353 39.53 -49.73 6.30
N ARG A 354 39.21 -48.61 5.63
CA ARG A 354 37.91 -48.25 5.06
C ARG A 354 36.65 -48.68 5.86
N ALA A 355 36.37 -47.99 6.96
CA ALA A 355 35.01 -47.90 7.50
C ALA A 355 34.51 -46.47 7.25
N THR A 356 33.55 -46.34 6.32
CA THR A 356 32.85 -45.10 6.00
C THR A 356 31.97 -44.72 7.20
N ILE A 357 32.49 -43.92 8.12
CA ILE A 357 31.68 -43.25 9.15
C ILE A 357 31.05 -42.03 8.46
N LEU A 358 29.72 -41.97 8.52
CA LEU A 358 28.81 -40.93 7.99
C LEU A 358 29.48 -39.65 7.45
N GLY A 359 29.38 -39.43 6.14
CA GLY A 359 29.44 -38.08 5.55
C GLY A 359 30.55 -37.76 4.55
N THR A 360 31.49 -38.67 4.24
CA THR A 360 32.50 -38.39 3.20
C THR A 360 32.01 -38.59 1.76
N GLY A 361 30.72 -38.91 1.57
CA GLY A 361 30.11 -39.25 0.28
C GLY A 361 28.93 -38.38 -0.16
N ALA A 362 28.65 -37.26 0.52
CA ALA A 362 27.71 -36.26 0.01
C ALA A 362 28.46 -35.32 -0.95
N ASP A 363 28.60 -35.81 -2.18
CA ASP A 363 28.72 -35.08 -3.44
C ASP A 363 29.40 -33.70 -3.41
N ASP A 364 30.53 -33.67 -4.12
CA ASP A 364 31.14 -32.56 -4.87
C ASP A 364 30.17 -31.67 -5.71
N LYS A 365 28.85 -31.72 -5.50
CA LYS A 365 27.85 -31.05 -6.35
C LYS A 365 27.37 -29.68 -5.86
N LEU A 366 27.83 -29.17 -4.72
CA LEU A 366 27.45 -27.84 -4.24
C LEU A 366 28.57 -26.79 -4.26
N ASN A 367 29.76 -27.07 -4.84
CA ASN A 367 30.92 -26.23 -4.57
C ASN A 367 31.85 -25.87 -5.75
N HIS A 368 31.29 -25.42 -6.87
CA HIS A 368 32.09 -24.78 -7.92
C HIS A 368 31.92 -23.25 -8.07
N ASN A 369 30.92 -22.62 -7.42
CA ASN A 369 30.67 -21.18 -7.63
C ASN A 369 31.01 -20.23 -6.46
N ASN A 370 31.37 -20.73 -5.26
CA ASN A 370 31.61 -19.89 -4.06
C ASN A 370 32.99 -20.07 -3.37
N GLN A 371 33.93 -20.79 -3.97
CA GLN A 371 35.23 -21.08 -3.33
C GLN A 371 36.12 -19.85 -3.01
N PRO A 372 36.12 -18.72 -3.73
CA PRO A 372 37.01 -17.60 -3.43
C PRO A 372 36.66 -16.87 -2.12
N LEU A 373 35.38 -16.57 -1.90
CA LEU A 373 34.90 -15.83 -0.73
C LEU A 373 35.17 -16.59 0.57
N ARG A 374 35.00 -17.91 0.55
CA ARG A 374 35.19 -18.74 1.74
C ARG A 374 36.66 -19.01 2.06
N ARG A 375 37.52 -19.17 1.04
CA ARG A 375 38.97 -19.19 1.25
C ARG A 375 39.47 -17.87 1.84
N ASN A 376 38.91 -16.73 1.41
CA ASN A 376 39.25 -15.43 1.96
C ASN A 376 38.79 -15.24 3.42
N LEU A 377 37.64 -15.82 3.82
CA LEU A 377 37.19 -15.80 5.22
C LEU A 377 38.09 -16.66 6.13
N LEU A 378 38.48 -17.86 5.66
CA LEU A 378 39.41 -18.74 6.37
C LEU A 378 40.84 -18.17 6.41
N ALA A 379 41.26 -17.42 5.37
CA ALA A 379 42.59 -16.80 5.31
C ALA A 379 42.82 -15.72 6.38
N ASN A 380 41.76 -15.19 7.00
CA ASN A 380 41.88 -14.25 8.11
C ASN A 380 42.15 -14.93 9.47
N GLY A 381 42.21 -16.27 9.51
CA GLY A 381 42.44 -17.05 10.74
C GLY A 381 41.30 -17.00 11.75
N LEU A 382 40.13 -16.48 11.35
CA LEU A 382 38.94 -16.35 12.19
C LEU A 382 37.94 -17.46 11.88
N ALA A 383 37.24 -17.95 12.91
CA ALA A 383 36.18 -18.97 12.83
C ALA A 383 36.63 -20.37 12.33
N GLU A 384 37.89 -20.75 12.55
CA GLU A 384 38.36 -22.15 12.37
C GLU A 384 37.62 -23.13 13.29
N THR A 385 37.23 -22.66 14.48
CA THR A 385 36.32 -23.30 15.43
C THR A 385 35.17 -22.33 15.77
N PRO A 386 34.06 -22.81 16.38
CA PRO A 386 32.98 -21.92 16.81
C PRO A 386 33.47 -20.84 17.78
N ALA A 387 32.96 -19.61 17.64
CA ALA A 387 33.39 -18.50 18.50
C ALA A 387 32.97 -18.74 19.95
N MET A 388 33.87 -18.41 20.89
CA MET A 388 33.60 -18.47 22.33
C MET A 388 33.77 -17.08 22.94
N GLY A 389 32.77 -16.60 23.66
CA GLY A 389 32.78 -15.22 24.13
C GLY A 389 31.69 -14.88 25.12
N TRP A 390 31.46 -13.59 25.30
CA TRP A 390 30.40 -13.05 26.14
C TRP A 390 29.50 -12.14 25.31
N ASN A 391 28.19 -12.18 25.55
CA ASN A 391 27.22 -11.33 24.89
C ASN A 391 26.34 -10.63 25.95
N SER A 392 26.19 -9.31 25.82
CA SER A 392 25.48 -8.49 26.82
C SER A 392 23.95 -8.55 26.74
N TRP A 393 23.37 -9.07 25.65
CA TRP A 393 21.94 -8.89 25.36
C TRP A 393 20.97 -9.56 26.35
N ASN A 394 21.19 -10.82 26.75
CA ASN A 394 20.21 -11.56 27.57
C ASN A 394 20.15 -11.10 29.02
N HIS A 395 21.27 -10.62 29.58
CA HIS A 395 21.29 -10.09 30.93
C HIS A 395 21.00 -8.59 30.98
N PHE A 396 21.56 -7.81 30.04
CA PHE A 396 21.50 -6.35 30.11
C PHE A 396 20.45 -5.72 29.18
N TRP A 397 19.85 -6.47 28.24
CA TRP A 397 18.78 -6.00 27.33
C TRP A 397 19.08 -4.67 26.60
N GLY A 398 20.37 -4.35 26.42
CA GLY A 398 20.87 -3.09 25.85
C GLY A 398 21.19 -1.97 26.85
N ASN A 399 20.93 -2.14 28.14
CA ASN A 399 21.31 -1.25 29.25
C ASN A 399 22.75 -1.53 29.71
N ILE A 400 23.71 -1.25 28.83
CA ILE A 400 25.14 -1.50 29.06
C ILE A 400 25.95 -0.23 28.82
N ASN A 401 26.93 0.05 29.68
CA ASN A 401 27.85 1.19 29.56
C ASN A 401 29.31 0.73 29.55
N GLU A 402 30.23 1.67 29.31
CA GLU A 402 31.67 1.39 29.20
C GLU A 402 32.24 0.72 30.46
N ASP A 403 31.78 1.09 31.65
CA ASP A 403 32.26 0.52 32.92
C ASP A 403 31.83 -0.95 33.06
N ILE A 404 30.58 -1.27 32.68
CA ILE A 404 30.08 -2.65 32.66
C ILE A 404 30.88 -3.49 31.66
N ILE A 405 31.19 -2.96 30.48
CA ILE A 405 31.97 -3.66 29.45
C ILE A 405 33.39 -3.95 29.96
N LYS A 406 34.07 -2.95 30.52
CA LYS A 406 35.41 -3.12 31.10
C LYS A 406 35.40 -4.13 32.23
N ALA A 407 34.47 -4.00 33.16
CA ALA A 407 34.34 -4.93 34.28
C ALA A 407 34.00 -6.36 33.83
N ALA A 408 33.20 -6.54 32.77
CA ALA A 408 32.93 -7.85 32.19
C ALA A 408 34.16 -8.46 31.51
N ALA A 409 34.95 -7.65 30.78
CA ALA A 409 36.22 -8.07 30.20
C ALA A 409 37.22 -8.52 31.28
N ASP A 410 37.37 -7.71 32.34
CA ASP A 410 38.23 -8.03 33.48
C ASP A 410 37.75 -9.29 34.22
N ALA A 411 36.42 -9.48 34.34
CA ALA A 411 35.83 -10.69 34.91
C ALA A 411 36.13 -11.94 34.07
N LEU A 412 36.09 -11.87 32.75
CA LEU A 412 36.47 -13.00 31.87
C LEU A 412 37.93 -13.40 32.04
N VAL A 413 38.83 -12.41 32.18
CA VAL A 413 40.27 -12.65 32.40
C VAL A 413 40.53 -13.21 33.80
N SER A 414 40.04 -12.52 34.83
CA SER A 414 40.27 -12.87 36.24
C SER A 414 39.61 -14.19 36.65
N SER A 415 38.47 -14.54 36.05
CA SER A 415 37.79 -15.82 36.31
C SER A 415 38.49 -17.02 35.65
N GLY A 416 39.41 -16.79 34.71
CA GLY A 416 40.11 -17.81 33.94
C GLY A 416 39.39 -18.27 32.67
N LEU A 417 38.18 -17.75 32.38
CA LEU A 417 37.41 -18.11 31.19
C LEU A 417 38.10 -17.71 29.89
N ALA A 418 38.82 -16.57 29.87
CA ALA A 418 39.61 -16.16 28.71
C ALA A 418 40.67 -17.22 28.32
N LYS A 419 41.27 -17.92 29.30
CA LYS A 419 42.24 -19.02 29.04
C LYS A 419 41.59 -20.26 28.45
N LEU A 420 40.27 -20.42 28.60
CA LEU A 420 39.52 -21.52 28.02
C LEU A 420 39.05 -21.24 26.59
N GLY A 421 39.20 -19.99 26.11
CA GLY A 421 38.84 -19.58 24.75
C GLY A 421 37.75 -18.50 24.68
N TYR A 422 37.16 -18.09 25.81
CA TYR A 422 36.15 -17.01 25.86
C TYR A 422 36.80 -15.63 25.65
N ILE A 423 37.19 -15.33 24.42
CA ILE A 423 37.97 -14.14 24.04
C ILE A 423 37.18 -13.13 23.21
N TYR A 424 35.98 -13.48 22.75
CA TYR A 424 35.11 -12.57 22.00
C TYR A 424 34.14 -11.83 22.94
N MET A 425 33.86 -10.57 22.64
CA MET A 425 32.82 -9.81 23.33
C MET A 425 31.87 -9.20 22.32
N ILE A 426 30.59 -9.56 22.43
CA ILE A 426 29.50 -9.01 21.64
C ILE A 426 28.73 -8.06 22.54
N VAL A 427 29.01 -6.76 22.36
CA VAL A 427 28.30 -5.72 23.07
C VAL A 427 27.07 -5.36 22.26
N GLY A 428 25.94 -5.91 22.65
CA GLY A 428 24.65 -5.44 22.21
C GLY A 428 24.38 -4.10 22.88
N VAL A 429 24.82 -3.02 22.24
CA VAL A 429 24.41 -1.66 22.59
C VAL A 429 23.04 -1.42 21.98
N ASN A 430 22.06 -0.98 22.79
CA ASN A 430 21.04 -0.13 22.20
C ASN A 430 21.80 1.05 21.57
N LYS A 431 21.34 1.55 20.44
CA LYS A 431 22.00 2.57 19.64
C LYS A 431 21.97 3.96 20.32
N ILE A 432 22.40 4.02 21.59
CA ILE A 432 22.45 5.15 22.48
C ILE A 432 23.88 5.16 23.04
N VAL A 433 24.86 5.38 22.17
CA VAL A 433 26.00 6.16 22.63
C VAL A 433 25.43 7.55 22.90
N MET A 434 25.44 7.92 24.18
CA MET A 434 25.06 9.22 24.75
C MET A 434 25.26 10.42 23.81
N ARG A 435 24.28 10.67 22.95
CA ARG A 435 23.91 12.02 22.52
C ARG A 435 22.54 12.23 23.10
N ARG A 436 22.41 13.21 24.00
CA ARG A 436 21.10 13.65 24.50
C ARG A 436 20.34 14.25 23.32
N ILE A 437 19.57 13.42 22.62
CA ILE A 437 18.72 13.84 21.52
C ILE A 437 17.43 14.35 22.14
N TYR A 438 17.20 15.65 22.04
CA TYR A 438 16.03 16.32 22.55
C TYR A 438 15.09 16.71 21.41
N THR A 439 13.86 17.10 21.73
CA THR A 439 13.01 17.91 20.84
C THR A 439 13.53 19.36 20.77
N CYS A 440 12.95 20.20 19.90
CA CYS A 440 13.40 21.57 19.67
C CYS A 440 13.49 22.41 20.94
N SER A 441 12.52 22.28 21.86
CA SER A 441 12.48 22.98 23.15
C SER A 441 13.59 22.58 24.13
N LYS A 442 14.25 21.44 23.91
CA LYS A 442 15.15 20.76 24.87
C LYS A 442 14.47 20.33 26.19
N GLN A 443 13.14 20.35 26.27
CA GLN A 443 12.41 20.00 27.49
C GLN A 443 11.98 18.54 27.55
N MET A 444 12.05 17.81 26.43
CA MET A 444 11.77 16.38 26.38
C MET A 444 12.67 15.63 25.40
N PRO A 445 12.84 14.30 25.57
CA PRO A 445 13.62 13.47 24.67
C PRO A 445 13.03 13.42 23.26
N GLY A 446 13.89 13.40 22.24
CA GLY A 446 13.52 13.02 20.88
C GLY A 446 13.49 11.49 20.71
N SER A 447 12.98 11.04 19.56
CA SER A 447 12.76 9.61 19.28
C SER A 447 13.84 8.94 18.43
N LEU A 448 14.89 9.66 18.00
CA LEU A 448 15.96 9.08 17.19
C LEU A 448 16.66 7.96 17.97
N GLY A 449 16.66 6.74 17.40
CA GLY A 449 17.16 5.53 18.04
C GLY A 449 16.16 4.80 18.94
N TYR A 450 14.96 5.35 19.14
CA TYR A 450 13.86 4.79 19.93
C TYR A 450 12.57 4.64 19.12
N GLU A 451 12.63 4.74 17.78
CA GLU A 451 11.45 4.89 16.93
C GLU A 451 10.45 3.74 17.10
N ASP A 452 10.92 2.49 17.10
CA ASP A 452 10.06 1.30 17.28
C ASP A 452 9.40 1.26 18.68
N GLN A 453 10.09 1.71 19.72
CA GLN A 453 9.55 1.74 21.09
C GLN A 453 8.54 2.87 21.24
N ASP A 454 8.87 4.05 20.73
CA ASP A 454 8.01 5.24 20.80
C ASP A 454 6.74 5.05 19.98
N ALA A 455 6.85 4.50 18.76
CA ALA A 455 5.69 4.17 17.94
C ALA A 455 4.74 3.20 18.67
N LYS A 456 5.26 2.13 19.29
CA LYS A 456 4.45 1.21 20.12
C LYS A 456 3.80 1.93 21.30
N THR A 457 4.52 2.85 21.93
CA THR A 457 4.03 3.65 23.05
C THR A 457 2.86 4.53 22.60
N PHE A 458 3.02 5.30 21.52
CA PHE A 458 1.97 6.11 20.91
C PHE A 458 0.75 5.28 20.53
N ALA A 459 0.95 4.14 19.87
CA ALA A 459 -0.13 3.24 19.50
C ALA A 459 -0.87 2.67 20.73
N SER A 460 -0.15 2.32 21.80
CA SER A 460 -0.74 1.85 23.06
C SER A 460 -1.56 2.92 23.78
N TRP A 461 -1.15 4.18 23.63
CA TRP A 461 -1.87 5.35 24.13
C TRP A 461 -3.06 5.73 23.26
N GLY A 462 -3.20 5.17 22.06
CA GLY A 462 -4.31 5.51 21.16
C GLY A 462 -4.09 6.81 20.38
N VAL A 463 -2.83 7.24 20.20
CA VAL A 463 -2.48 8.40 19.37
C VAL A 463 -2.88 8.13 17.91
N ASP A 464 -3.42 9.14 17.23
CA ASP A 464 -3.90 9.05 15.84
C ASP A 464 -3.12 9.95 14.87
N TYR A 465 -2.28 10.85 15.39
CA TYR A 465 -1.48 11.80 14.61
C TYR A 465 -0.10 11.98 15.25
N LEU A 466 0.97 11.93 14.45
CA LEU A 466 2.33 12.25 14.87
C LEU A 466 2.91 13.35 13.97
N LYS A 467 3.20 14.52 14.55
CA LYS A 467 4.14 15.51 14.01
C LYS A 467 5.55 15.10 14.42
N TYR A 468 6.48 15.03 13.48
CA TYR A 468 7.84 14.54 13.73
C TYR A 468 8.90 15.54 13.29
N ASP A 469 9.52 16.19 14.27
CA ASP A 469 10.42 17.32 14.09
C ASP A 469 11.86 16.91 13.71
N ASN A 470 12.71 17.90 13.41
CA ASN A 470 14.04 17.73 12.84
C ASN A 470 15.19 18.29 13.68
N CYS A 471 14.91 18.80 14.89
CA CYS A 471 15.93 19.26 15.84
C CYS A 471 16.81 18.12 16.41
N TYR A 472 18.03 18.45 16.84
CA TYR A 472 19.00 17.58 17.52
C TYR A 472 19.25 16.21 16.84
N ASN A 473 19.17 16.21 15.52
CA ASN A 473 19.12 15.03 14.65
C ASN A 473 20.42 14.25 14.45
N ASP A 474 21.38 14.34 15.39
CA ASP A 474 22.73 13.74 15.34
C ASP A 474 23.61 14.04 14.10
N GLY A 475 23.15 14.90 13.19
CA GLY A 475 23.77 15.18 11.89
C GLY A 475 23.31 14.25 10.77
N SER A 476 22.43 13.29 11.05
CA SER A 476 21.84 12.42 10.03
C SER A 476 20.75 13.13 9.23
N LYS A 477 20.71 12.78 7.94
CA LYS A 477 19.83 13.44 6.97
C LYS A 477 18.35 13.06 7.20
N PRO A 478 17.40 13.97 6.94
CA PRO A 478 15.97 13.67 7.02
C PRO A 478 15.59 12.41 6.23
N MET A 479 16.11 12.27 5.00
CA MET A 479 15.89 11.09 4.17
C MET A 479 16.29 9.78 4.86
N ASP A 480 17.31 9.77 5.72
CA ASP A 480 17.72 8.54 6.41
C ASP A 480 16.86 8.25 7.65
N ARG A 481 16.38 9.28 8.35
CA ARG A 481 15.65 9.16 9.63
C ARG A 481 14.16 8.96 9.48
N TYR A 482 13.48 9.79 8.70
CA TYR A 482 12.02 9.76 8.61
C TYR A 482 11.46 8.39 8.17
N PRO A 483 12.06 7.67 7.19
CA PRO A 483 11.64 6.31 6.84
C PRO A 483 11.80 5.27 7.96
N VAL A 484 12.62 5.52 8.99
CA VAL A 484 12.72 4.64 10.16
C VAL A 484 11.45 4.76 10.99
N MET A 485 11.04 5.98 11.33
CA MET A 485 9.79 6.23 12.07
C MET A 485 8.56 5.81 11.27
N THR A 486 8.52 6.01 9.95
CA THR A 486 7.44 5.47 9.10
C THR A 486 7.26 3.96 9.30
N ARG A 487 8.35 3.20 9.30
CA ARG A 487 8.30 1.74 9.51
C ARG A 487 7.86 1.40 10.92
N ALA A 488 8.37 2.12 11.91
CA ALA A 488 7.99 1.93 13.30
C ALA A 488 6.49 2.10 13.51
N LEU A 489 5.91 3.21 13.01
CA LEU A 489 4.46 3.47 13.06
C LEU A 489 3.66 2.36 12.37
N MET A 490 4.07 1.97 11.16
CA MET A 490 3.38 0.90 10.43
C MET A 490 3.43 -0.44 11.14
N ASN A 491 4.54 -0.77 11.81
CA ASN A 491 4.72 -2.02 12.55
C ASN A 491 3.81 -2.11 13.80
N THR A 492 3.23 -0.99 14.26
CA THR A 492 2.27 -1.00 15.37
C THR A 492 0.92 -1.60 14.99
N GLY A 493 0.57 -1.58 13.70
CA GLY A 493 -0.75 -1.97 13.19
C GLY A 493 -1.87 -0.94 13.43
N ARG A 494 -1.59 0.19 14.10
CA ARG A 494 -2.53 1.31 14.24
C ARG A 494 -2.30 2.34 13.13
N PRO A 495 -3.32 2.79 12.39
CA PRO A 495 -3.21 3.93 11.50
C PRO A 495 -2.90 5.20 12.30
N ILE A 496 -1.74 5.82 12.08
CA ILE A 496 -1.33 7.08 12.69
C ILE A 496 -0.96 8.02 11.54
N TYR A 497 -1.59 9.18 11.45
CA TYR A 497 -1.27 10.20 10.45
C TYR A 497 0.14 10.71 10.70
N TYR A 498 1.02 10.66 9.70
CA TYR A 498 2.42 11.01 9.88
C TYR A 498 2.78 12.32 9.16
N SER A 499 2.96 13.39 9.95
CA SER A 499 3.38 14.71 9.47
C SER A 499 4.88 14.91 9.68
N LEU A 500 5.59 15.14 8.58
CA LEU A 500 7.03 15.40 8.56
C LEU A 500 7.29 16.89 8.81
N CYS A 501 8.13 17.22 9.79
CA CYS A 501 8.48 18.59 10.14
C CYS A 501 10.00 18.78 10.07
N GLU A 502 10.55 18.85 8.86
CA GLU A 502 11.98 19.10 8.60
C GLU A 502 12.27 20.47 7.96
N TRP A 503 11.24 21.32 7.92
CA TRP A 503 11.29 22.71 7.48
C TRP A 503 11.64 22.92 6.00
N GLY A 504 11.36 21.94 5.15
CA GLY A 504 11.76 21.98 3.74
C GLY A 504 13.21 21.54 3.48
N ASP A 505 13.95 21.11 4.50
CA ASP A 505 15.31 20.60 4.40
C ASP A 505 15.42 19.42 3.43
N MET A 506 16.24 19.61 2.40
CA MET A 506 16.37 18.67 1.28
C MET A 506 15.07 18.42 0.50
N HIS A 507 14.15 19.39 0.46
CA HIS A 507 12.97 19.43 -0.40
C HIS A 507 12.04 18.21 -0.25
N PRO A 508 11.32 18.08 0.87
CA PRO A 508 10.47 16.94 1.19
C PRO A 508 9.33 16.74 0.20
N ALA A 509 8.90 17.76 -0.54
CA ALA A 509 7.97 17.58 -1.65
C ALA A 509 8.45 16.58 -2.72
N LEU A 510 9.75 16.32 -2.82
CA LEU A 510 10.32 15.36 -3.77
C LEU A 510 10.30 13.90 -3.27
N TRP A 511 10.14 13.68 -1.96
CA TRP A 511 10.35 12.37 -1.34
C TRP A 511 9.42 12.02 -0.17
N GLY A 512 8.87 13.02 0.52
CA GLY A 512 7.98 12.92 1.68
C GLY A 512 6.68 12.18 1.37
N ASP A 513 6.21 12.24 0.13
CA ASP A 513 5.06 11.47 -0.38
C ASP A 513 5.22 9.95 -0.25
N LYS A 514 6.45 9.47 -0.07
CA LYS A 514 6.77 8.06 0.16
C LYS A 514 6.91 7.71 1.63
N VAL A 515 6.93 8.71 2.50
CA VAL A 515 7.44 8.60 3.87
C VAL A 515 6.39 9.03 4.89
N GLY A 516 5.51 10.00 4.59
CA GLY A 516 4.37 10.36 5.44
C GLY A 516 3.19 10.93 4.64
N ASN A 517 2.22 11.46 5.38
CA ASN A 517 0.94 11.96 4.86
C ASN A 517 0.97 13.46 4.57
N SER A 518 1.82 14.23 5.26
CA SER A 518 2.19 15.60 4.90
C SER A 518 3.62 15.91 5.27
N TRP A 519 4.17 16.98 4.71
CA TRP A 519 5.52 17.45 5.01
C TRP A 519 5.62 18.95 4.97
N ARG A 520 6.28 19.53 5.98
CA ARG A 520 6.57 20.95 6.05
C ARG A 520 7.42 21.37 4.86
N THR A 521 7.01 22.39 4.12
CA THR A 521 7.78 22.88 2.96
C THR A 521 8.71 24.05 3.30
N THR A 522 8.56 24.60 4.50
CA THR A 522 9.11 25.90 4.91
C THR A 522 9.54 25.90 6.36
N GLY A 523 10.28 26.93 6.76
CA GLY A 523 10.44 27.31 8.17
C GLY A 523 9.11 27.60 8.87
N ASP A 524 9.18 27.84 10.18
CA ASP A 524 7.97 28.10 10.98
C ASP A 524 7.26 29.38 10.53
N ILE A 525 5.93 29.37 10.58
CA ILE A 525 5.12 30.57 10.43
C ILE A 525 5.19 31.41 11.71
N GLU A 526 4.97 32.71 11.56
CA GLU A 526 4.76 33.63 12.66
C GLU A 526 3.47 34.41 12.35
N ASP A 527 2.77 34.89 13.38
CA ASP A 527 1.54 35.68 13.25
C ASP A 527 1.81 37.12 12.75
N THR A 528 2.41 37.21 11.55
CA THR A 528 2.64 38.43 10.80
C THR A 528 2.36 38.19 9.33
N TRP A 529 1.89 39.23 8.64
CA TRP A 529 1.61 39.17 7.21
C TRP A 529 2.82 38.73 6.38
N ASP A 530 4.00 39.29 6.66
CA ASP A 530 5.21 39.01 5.87
C ASP A 530 5.66 37.56 6.03
N SER A 531 5.55 37.00 7.24
CA SER A 531 5.80 35.58 7.47
C SER A 531 4.79 34.73 6.69
N MET A 532 3.49 34.94 6.89
CA MET A 532 2.41 34.18 6.21
C MET A 532 2.57 34.14 4.70
N ILE A 533 2.81 35.31 4.08
CA ILE A 533 2.98 35.41 2.63
C ILE A 533 4.28 34.74 2.16
N SER A 534 5.38 34.86 2.89
CA SER A 534 6.64 34.18 2.53
C SER A 534 6.48 32.65 2.56
N ARG A 535 5.74 32.10 3.53
CA ARG A 535 5.42 30.66 3.60
C ARG A 535 4.57 30.22 2.42
N ALA A 536 3.57 31.03 2.04
CA ALA A 536 2.75 30.78 0.85
C ALA A 536 3.59 30.74 -0.44
N ASP A 537 4.51 31.70 -0.61
CA ASP A 537 5.39 31.81 -1.77
C ASP A 537 6.33 30.59 -1.89
N GLU A 538 6.94 30.16 -0.80
CA GLU A 538 7.82 28.98 -0.77
C GLU A 538 7.06 27.67 -1.05
N ASN A 539 5.85 27.53 -0.50
CA ASN A 539 5.02 26.34 -0.67
C ASN A 539 4.48 26.17 -2.11
N GLU A 540 4.13 27.28 -2.77
CA GLU A 540 3.60 27.28 -4.14
C GLU A 540 4.51 26.55 -5.12
N ALA A 541 5.83 26.72 -4.97
CA ALA A 541 6.84 26.08 -5.82
C ALA A 541 6.71 24.54 -5.86
N PHE A 542 6.11 23.95 -4.83
CA PHE A 542 5.93 22.51 -4.66
C PHE A 542 4.53 22.00 -5.00
N ALA A 543 3.63 22.85 -5.47
CA ALA A 543 2.22 22.52 -5.71
C ALA A 543 1.98 21.27 -6.59
N LYS A 544 2.89 20.97 -7.52
CA LYS A 544 2.76 19.78 -8.40
C LYS A 544 2.95 18.43 -7.66
N TYR A 545 3.44 18.45 -6.43
CA TYR A 545 3.75 17.24 -5.65
C TYR A 545 2.64 16.85 -4.68
N ALA A 546 1.80 17.80 -4.25
CA ALA A 546 0.63 17.53 -3.43
C ALA A 546 -0.39 16.68 -4.19
N ARG A 547 -1.00 15.72 -3.49
CA ARG A 547 -2.00 14.77 -4.00
C ARG A 547 -2.66 14.04 -2.84
N PRO A 548 -3.81 13.37 -3.04
CA PRO A 548 -4.40 12.49 -2.04
C PRO A 548 -3.38 11.55 -1.40
N GLY A 549 -3.32 11.58 -0.07
CA GLY A 549 -2.38 10.85 0.78
C GLY A 549 -1.02 11.52 1.00
N GLY A 550 -0.75 12.71 0.44
CA GLY A 550 0.52 13.41 0.56
C GLY A 550 0.41 14.92 0.29
N TRP A 551 0.44 15.74 1.34
CA TRP A 551 0.20 17.18 1.26
C TRP A 551 1.42 18.02 1.60
N ASN A 552 1.63 19.10 0.85
CA ASN A 552 2.59 20.13 1.26
C ASN A 552 2.01 20.90 2.46
N ASP A 553 2.83 21.14 3.46
CA ASP A 553 2.45 21.80 4.72
C ASP A 553 3.22 23.14 4.85
N PRO A 554 2.59 24.29 4.54
CA PRO A 554 3.16 25.61 4.79
C PRO A 554 3.09 26.06 6.25
N ASP A 555 2.87 25.13 7.18
CA ASP A 555 2.68 25.32 8.63
C ASP A 555 1.25 25.68 9.05
N MET A 556 1.04 25.83 10.37
CA MET A 556 -0.25 26.02 11.02
C MET A 556 -0.95 27.35 10.62
N LEU A 557 -2.27 27.42 10.87
CA LEU A 557 -3.06 28.63 10.69
C LEU A 557 -2.91 29.57 11.89
N GLU A 558 -2.49 30.81 11.65
CA GLU A 558 -2.39 31.87 12.68
C GLU A 558 -3.71 32.63 12.91
N VAL A 559 -4.77 32.22 12.21
CA VAL A 559 -6.09 32.89 12.26
C VAL A 559 -6.61 33.01 13.69
N GLY A 560 -6.68 34.25 14.18
CA GLY A 560 -7.22 34.59 15.50
C GLY A 560 -6.18 34.81 16.60
N ASN A 561 -4.86 34.78 16.31
CA ASN A 561 -3.81 35.03 17.31
C ASN A 561 -3.53 36.52 17.60
N GLY A 562 -4.01 37.41 16.74
CA GLY A 562 -4.09 38.86 16.95
C GLY A 562 -3.00 39.71 16.30
N GLY A 563 -2.01 39.09 15.64
CA GLY A 563 -0.89 39.76 14.95
C GLY A 563 -1.20 40.21 13.52
N MET A 564 -2.21 39.60 12.87
CA MET A 564 -2.77 40.06 11.59
C MET A 564 -4.20 40.62 11.72
N THR A 565 -4.61 41.43 10.76
CA THR A 565 -5.99 41.95 10.62
C THR A 565 -6.96 40.88 10.11
N LYS A 566 -8.28 41.12 10.25
CA LYS A 566 -9.32 40.20 9.72
C LYS A 566 -9.13 39.90 8.23
N ASP A 567 -8.88 40.92 7.41
CA ASP A 567 -8.70 40.76 5.97
C ASP A 567 -7.42 40.00 5.62
N GLU A 568 -6.36 40.17 6.41
CA GLU A 568 -5.12 39.40 6.28
C GLU A 568 -5.34 37.92 6.64
N TYR A 569 -6.12 37.63 7.68
CA TYR A 569 -6.52 36.26 8.01
C TYR A 569 -7.43 35.62 6.95
N ILE A 570 -8.31 36.39 6.32
CA ILE A 570 -9.11 35.92 5.18
C ILE A 570 -8.20 35.47 4.03
N VAL A 571 -7.16 36.27 3.71
CA VAL A 571 -6.14 35.88 2.71
C VAL A 571 -5.42 34.61 3.15
N HIS A 572 -4.94 34.56 4.39
CA HIS A 572 -4.22 33.41 4.94
C HIS A 572 -5.04 32.12 4.83
N PHE A 573 -6.28 32.12 5.30
CA PHE A 573 -7.15 30.94 5.25
C PHE A 573 -7.49 30.57 3.80
N SER A 574 -7.71 31.55 2.92
CA SER A 574 -7.98 31.32 1.49
C SER A 574 -6.80 30.68 0.77
N ILE A 575 -5.57 31.13 1.04
CA ILE A 575 -4.35 30.58 0.44
C ILE A 575 -4.12 29.14 0.92
N TRP A 576 -4.28 28.87 2.22
CA TRP A 576 -4.16 27.52 2.76
C TRP A 576 -5.21 26.57 2.17
N ALA A 577 -6.45 27.05 2.04
CA ALA A 577 -7.53 26.28 1.47
C ALA A 577 -7.28 25.95 -0.01
N ILE A 578 -6.95 26.94 -0.84
CA ILE A 578 -6.71 26.73 -2.27
C ILE A 578 -5.43 25.92 -2.51
N SER A 579 -4.47 25.98 -1.58
CA SER A 579 -3.22 25.22 -1.64
C SER A 579 -3.34 23.75 -1.21
N LYS A 580 -4.51 23.29 -0.76
CA LYS A 580 -4.68 21.95 -0.15
C LYS A 580 -3.72 21.69 1.02
N SER A 581 -3.42 22.75 1.76
CA SER A 581 -2.61 22.66 2.97
C SER A 581 -3.41 22.00 4.09
N PRO A 582 -2.75 21.33 5.06
CA PRO A 582 -3.34 21.05 6.37
C PRO A 582 -4.01 22.30 6.95
N LEU A 583 -5.25 22.18 7.44
CA LEU A 583 -5.95 23.26 8.15
C LEU A 583 -5.87 23.00 9.65
N LEU A 584 -4.68 23.22 10.21
CA LEU A 584 -4.42 23.07 11.64
C LEU A 584 -4.51 24.45 12.32
N LEU A 585 -5.56 24.68 13.09
CA LEU A 585 -5.76 25.91 13.86
C LEU A 585 -4.65 26.06 14.92
N GLY A 586 -4.02 27.24 14.97
CA GLY A 586 -2.97 27.57 15.94
C GLY A 586 -3.41 28.54 17.04
N CYS A 587 -4.67 28.98 17.05
CA CYS A 587 -5.20 29.93 18.05
C CYS A 587 -5.86 29.25 19.25
N ASP A 588 -6.24 30.02 20.27
CA ASP A 588 -7.04 29.51 21.39
C ASP A 588 -8.52 29.39 21.01
N VAL A 589 -8.92 28.20 20.56
CA VAL A 589 -10.30 27.91 20.13
C VAL A 589 -11.34 28.03 21.26
N ARG A 590 -10.91 28.08 22.53
CA ARG A 590 -11.81 28.26 23.69
C ARG A 590 -12.35 29.68 23.78
N ASN A 591 -11.69 30.64 23.10
CA ASN A 591 -12.02 32.06 23.17
C ASN A 591 -11.81 32.75 21.82
N MET A 592 -12.45 32.22 20.77
CA MET A 592 -12.45 32.86 19.45
C MET A 592 -13.42 34.04 19.40
N THR A 593 -13.02 35.10 18.69
CA THR A 593 -13.96 36.16 18.30
C THR A 593 -14.93 35.65 17.21
N ASP A 594 -16.07 36.30 17.06
CA ASP A 594 -17.02 36.01 15.97
C ASP A 594 -16.35 36.12 14.60
N ASP A 595 -15.48 37.11 14.41
CA ASP A 595 -14.67 37.27 13.19
C ASP A 595 -13.76 36.05 12.93
N THR A 596 -13.13 35.50 13.97
CA THR A 596 -12.28 34.31 13.84
C THR A 596 -13.12 33.10 13.45
N LEU A 597 -14.26 32.91 14.12
CA LEU A 597 -15.18 31.80 13.86
C LEU A 597 -15.80 31.88 12.45
N GLU A 598 -16.09 33.09 11.97
CA GLU A 598 -16.55 33.33 10.59
C GLU A 598 -15.51 32.86 9.56
N ILE A 599 -14.23 33.15 9.79
CA ILE A 599 -13.14 32.76 8.88
C ILE A 599 -12.96 31.24 8.86
N VAL A 600 -12.69 30.65 10.03
CA VAL A 600 -12.35 29.22 10.13
C VAL A 600 -13.57 28.31 10.00
N GLY A 601 -14.77 28.86 10.18
CA GLY A 601 -16.06 28.17 10.04
C GLY A 601 -16.65 28.21 8.62
N ASN A 602 -16.00 28.84 7.66
CA ASN A 602 -16.53 28.97 6.30
C ASN A 602 -16.52 27.64 5.54
N LYS A 603 -17.70 26.98 5.49
CA LYS A 603 -17.93 25.69 4.83
C LYS A 603 -17.53 25.65 3.35
N GLU A 604 -17.69 26.76 2.64
CA GLU A 604 -17.42 26.81 1.19
C GLU A 604 -15.92 26.86 0.90
N VAL A 605 -15.18 27.64 1.70
CA VAL A 605 -13.71 27.70 1.63
C VAL A 605 -13.10 26.37 2.08
N ILE A 606 -13.65 25.75 3.13
CA ILE A 606 -13.27 24.39 3.57
C ILE A 606 -13.53 23.37 2.45
N ALA A 607 -14.67 23.44 1.76
CA ALA A 607 -14.98 22.53 0.66
C ALA A 607 -14.02 22.68 -0.53
N VAL A 608 -13.44 23.87 -0.74
CA VAL A 608 -12.31 24.02 -1.67
C VAL A 608 -11.14 23.19 -1.15
N ASN A 609 -10.68 23.37 0.08
CA ASN A 609 -9.55 22.60 0.65
C ASN A 609 -9.77 21.07 0.59
N GLN A 610 -10.98 20.62 0.91
CA GLN A 610 -11.36 19.21 1.01
C GLN A 610 -11.85 18.61 -0.32
N ASP A 611 -11.72 19.32 -1.45
CA ASP A 611 -12.16 18.82 -2.75
C ASP A 611 -11.46 17.49 -3.12
N PRO A 612 -12.21 16.45 -3.52
CA PRO A 612 -11.67 15.10 -3.71
C PRO A 612 -10.70 14.98 -4.88
N LEU A 613 -10.65 15.96 -5.79
CA LEU A 613 -9.64 15.98 -6.86
C LEU A 613 -8.23 16.16 -6.27
N GLY A 614 -8.12 16.82 -5.12
CA GLY A 614 -6.88 16.91 -4.36
C GLY A 614 -5.72 17.61 -5.07
N ILE A 615 -6.02 18.54 -6.00
CA ILE A 615 -5.01 19.30 -6.74
C ILE A 615 -4.75 20.64 -6.06
N GLN A 616 -3.51 20.86 -5.62
CA GLN A 616 -3.03 22.16 -5.13
C GLN A 616 -3.02 23.22 -6.25
N ALA A 617 -3.68 24.34 -5.99
CA ALA A 617 -3.67 25.50 -6.89
C ALA A 617 -2.30 26.17 -6.93
N LYS A 618 -2.07 26.94 -7.99
CA LYS A 618 -0.82 27.67 -8.24
C LYS A 618 -1.08 29.14 -8.51
N LYS A 619 -0.04 29.95 -8.40
CA LYS A 619 -0.03 31.31 -8.96
C LYS A 619 0.01 31.23 -10.47
N VAL A 620 -1.05 31.72 -11.11
CA VAL A 620 -1.17 31.76 -12.57
C VAL A 620 -0.78 33.12 -13.15
N ARG A 621 -0.88 34.18 -12.34
CA ARG A 621 -0.51 35.54 -12.73
C ARG A 621 0.02 36.28 -11.51
N TRP A 622 1.07 37.07 -11.71
CA TRP A 622 1.62 37.95 -10.70
C TRP A 622 2.18 39.22 -11.36
N GLU A 623 1.60 40.37 -11.02
CA GLU A 623 1.98 41.68 -11.55
C GLU A 623 2.09 42.68 -10.40
N GLY A 624 3.33 43.01 -10.01
CA GLY A 624 3.59 43.88 -8.86
C GLY A 624 3.02 43.27 -7.58
N ASP A 625 2.04 43.94 -6.97
CA ASP A 625 1.39 43.49 -5.74
C ASP A 625 0.14 42.63 -5.99
N GLN A 626 -0.24 42.38 -7.25
CA GLN A 626 -1.48 41.70 -7.61
C GLN A 626 -1.20 40.25 -7.98
N GLU A 627 -1.87 39.32 -7.32
CA GLU A 627 -1.74 37.89 -7.59
C GLU A 627 -3.07 37.25 -7.96
N VAL A 628 -3.00 36.30 -8.88
CA VAL A 628 -4.11 35.41 -9.24
C VAL A 628 -3.66 33.99 -9.03
N TRP A 629 -4.37 33.27 -8.16
CA TRP A 629 -4.18 31.86 -7.89
C TRP A 629 -5.35 31.07 -8.47
N ALA A 630 -5.07 29.92 -9.09
CA ALA A 630 -6.13 29.07 -9.61
C ALA A 630 -5.78 27.58 -9.58
N GLY A 631 -6.82 26.76 -9.41
CA GLY A 631 -6.70 25.31 -9.43
C GLY A 631 -8.03 24.65 -9.80
N PRO A 632 -8.00 23.49 -10.48
CA PRO A 632 -9.21 22.75 -10.80
C PRO A 632 -9.82 22.14 -9.53
N LEU A 633 -11.14 22.04 -9.52
CA LEU A 633 -11.94 21.31 -8.54
C LEU A 633 -12.73 20.20 -9.24
N SER A 634 -13.28 19.29 -8.45
CA SER A 634 -14.25 18.30 -8.92
C SER A 634 -15.47 18.94 -9.61
N GLY A 635 -16.04 18.24 -10.60
CA GLY A 635 -17.22 18.69 -11.34
C GLY A 635 -16.94 19.83 -12.31
N TYR A 636 -15.74 19.88 -12.91
CA TYR A 636 -15.33 20.91 -13.89
C TYR A 636 -15.35 22.36 -13.38
N ARG A 637 -15.31 22.54 -12.06
CA ARG A 637 -15.23 23.85 -11.41
C ARG A 637 -13.77 24.29 -11.27
N ILE A 638 -13.57 25.59 -11.11
CA ILE A 638 -12.25 26.16 -10.84
C ILE A 638 -12.33 27.01 -9.56
N ALA A 639 -11.38 26.81 -8.65
CA ALA A 639 -11.12 27.74 -7.56
C ALA A 639 -10.25 28.88 -8.08
N LEU A 640 -10.64 30.12 -7.80
CA LEU A 640 -9.93 31.33 -8.19
C LEU A 640 -9.74 32.22 -6.97
N LEU A 641 -8.51 32.60 -6.64
CA LEU A 641 -8.22 33.54 -5.56
C LEU A 641 -7.50 34.76 -6.13
N LEU A 642 -8.09 35.93 -5.91
CA LEU A 642 -7.51 37.24 -6.24
C LEU A 642 -6.92 37.82 -4.97
N VAL A 643 -5.64 38.21 -5.00
CA VAL A 643 -4.93 38.76 -3.83
C VAL A 643 -4.29 40.09 -4.18
N ASN A 644 -4.43 41.06 -3.28
CA ASN A 644 -3.66 42.29 -3.30
C ASN A 644 -2.69 42.33 -2.11
N ARG A 645 -1.38 42.29 -2.38
CA ARG A 645 -0.32 42.35 -1.36
C ARG A 645 0.06 43.79 -0.98
N GLY A 646 -0.41 44.76 -1.78
CA GLY A 646 0.06 46.12 -1.80
C GLY A 646 -0.72 47.08 -0.92
N PRO A 647 -0.19 48.29 -0.70
CA PRO A 647 -0.83 49.30 0.15
C PRO A 647 -1.94 50.09 -0.57
N TRP A 648 -2.17 49.86 -1.87
CA TRP A 648 -3.13 50.60 -2.70
C TRP A 648 -4.26 49.71 -3.18
N ARG A 649 -5.46 50.27 -3.36
CA ARG A 649 -6.59 49.52 -3.92
C ARG A 649 -6.34 49.26 -5.41
N TYR A 650 -6.50 48.02 -5.84
CA TYR A 650 -6.30 47.61 -7.23
C TYR A 650 -7.47 46.77 -7.74
N ALA A 651 -7.78 46.92 -9.03
CA ALA A 651 -8.61 45.96 -9.74
C ALA A 651 -7.74 44.76 -10.12
N VAL A 652 -7.87 43.65 -9.41
CA VAL A 652 -7.17 42.41 -9.76
C VAL A 652 -8.02 41.66 -10.79
N THR A 653 -7.40 41.29 -11.91
CA THR A 653 -8.10 40.68 -13.05
C THR A 653 -7.55 39.30 -13.34
N ALA A 654 -8.41 38.29 -13.23
CA ALA A 654 -8.14 36.94 -13.71
C ALA A 654 -8.64 36.80 -15.15
N LYS A 655 -7.75 36.42 -16.08
CA LYS A 655 -8.14 36.14 -17.45
C LYS A 655 -8.36 34.64 -17.63
N TRP A 656 -9.32 34.25 -18.46
CA TRP A 656 -9.61 32.84 -18.77
C TRP A 656 -8.42 32.10 -19.35
N GLU A 657 -7.62 32.78 -20.18
CA GLU A 657 -6.36 32.26 -20.72
C GLU A 657 -5.35 31.85 -19.63
N ASP A 658 -5.30 32.57 -18.50
CA ASP A 658 -4.36 32.31 -17.42
C ASP A 658 -4.75 31.06 -16.60
N ILE A 659 -6.06 30.76 -16.53
CA ILE A 659 -6.61 29.72 -15.65
C ILE A 659 -7.10 28.48 -16.40
N GLY A 660 -6.88 28.42 -17.71
CA GLY A 660 -7.22 27.27 -18.54
C GLY A 660 -8.72 27.16 -18.88
N ILE A 661 -9.42 28.29 -18.88
CA ILE A 661 -10.79 28.41 -19.41
C ILE A 661 -10.70 28.95 -20.85
N PRO A 662 -11.46 28.44 -21.82
CA PRO A 662 -11.49 29.04 -23.16
C PRO A 662 -11.97 30.50 -23.09
N PRO A 663 -11.32 31.45 -23.80
CA PRO A 663 -11.60 32.89 -23.66
C PRO A 663 -13.07 33.29 -23.86
N ASN A 664 -13.81 32.58 -24.71
CA ASN A 664 -15.21 32.88 -25.00
C ASN A 664 -16.20 32.19 -24.04
N SER A 665 -15.71 31.46 -23.03
CA SER A 665 -16.56 30.73 -22.10
C SER A 665 -17.32 31.68 -21.19
N VAL A 666 -18.64 31.46 -21.09
CA VAL A 666 -19.51 32.09 -20.12
C VAL A 666 -19.47 31.28 -18.82
N VAL A 667 -19.14 31.94 -17.72
CA VAL A 667 -19.12 31.31 -16.40
C VAL A 667 -20.02 32.04 -15.42
N GLU A 668 -20.54 31.26 -14.49
CA GLU A 668 -21.13 31.74 -13.25
C GLU A 668 -20.04 31.77 -12.17
N ALA A 669 -19.96 32.85 -11.42
CA ALA A 669 -18.98 32.98 -10.34
C ALA A 669 -19.71 33.08 -9.00
N ARG A 670 -19.30 32.26 -8.04
CA ARG A 670 -19.75 32.31 -6.65
C ARG A 670 -18.64 32.81 -5.75
N ASP A 671 -18.90 33.91 -5.08
CA ASP A 671 -18.03 34.43 -4.03
C ASP A 671 -18.25 33.62 -2.74
N LEU A 672 -17.18 33.01 -2.25
CA LEU A 672 -17.23 32.10 -1.11
C LEU A 672 -17.20 32.84 0.23
N TRP A 673 -16.76 34.10 0.26
CA TRP A 673 -16.75 34.94 1.46
C TRP A 673 -18.04 35.74 1.61
N GLU A 674 -18.63 36.21 0.51
CA GLU A 674 -19.97 36.83 0.52
C GLU A 674 -21.13 35.81 0.46
N HIS A 675 -20.82 34.51 0.33
CA HIS A 675 -21.79 33.41 0.15
C HIS A 675 -22.79 33.65 -1.00
N LYS A 676 -22.34 34.35 -2.05
CA LYS A 676 -23.21 34.93 -3.08
C LYS A 676 -22.77 34.54 -4.48
N THR A 677 -23.72 34.03 -5.26
CA THR A 677 -23.56 33.95 -6.71
C THR A 677 -23.63 35.36 -7.31
N LEU A 678 -22.61 35.74 -8.05
CA LEU A 678 -22.54 37.02 -8.73
C LEU A 678 -23.52 37.01 -9.90
N THR A 679 -24.43 37.99 -9.94
CA THR A 679 -25.53 38.05 -10.92
C THR A 679 -25.07 38.33 -12.35
N LYS A 680 -23.84 38.86 -12.51
CA LYS A 680 -23.21 39.10 -13.79
C LYS A 680 -22.56 37.80 -14.29
N GLN A 681 -22.88 37.41 -15.52
CA GLN A 681 -22.12 36.38 -16.22
C GLN A 681 -20.77 36.95 -16.71
N PHE A 682 -19.70 36.18 -16.53
CA PHE A 682 -18.35 36.61 -16.89
C PHE A 682 -17.87 35.91 -18.17
N VAL A 683 -17.25 36.68 -19.05
CA VAL A 683 -16.69 36.20 -20.33
C VAL A 683 -15.29 36.79 -20.50
N GLY A 684 -14.32 35.95 -20.85
CA GLY A 684 -12.92 36.32 -21.05
C GLY A 684 -12.12 36.62 -19.79
N ASN A 685 -12.72 37.27 -18.79
CA ASN A 685 -12.08 37.62 -17.54
C ASN A 685 -13.08 37.88 -16.41
N LEU A 686 -12.54 37.91 -15.19
CA LEU A 686 -13.20 38.40 -13.98
C LEU A 686 -12.26 39.40 -13.30
N SER A 687 -12.77 40.62 -13.08
CA SER A 687 -12.07 41.67 -12.33
C SER A 687 -12.83 42.00 -11.05
N ALA A 688 -12.11 42.15 -9.95
CA ALA A 688 -12.66 42.62 -8.68
C ALA A 688 -11.74 43.70 -8.08
N MET A 689 -12.35 44.72 -7.47
CA MET A 689 -11.61 45.71 -6.69
C MET A 689 -11.22 45.11 -5.34
N MET A 690 -9.92 45.09 -5.05
CA MET A 690 -9.35 44.60 -3.81
C MET A 690 -8.94 45.78 -2.92
N GLY A 691 -9.18 45.64 -1.61
CA GLY A 691 -8.86 46.63 -0.58
C GLY A 691 -7.36 46.76 -0.31
N THR A 692 -7.00 47.57 0.69
CA THR A 692 -5.62 47.75 1.19
C THR A 692 -5.48 47.11 2.56
N ARG A 693 -4.25 46.96 3.07
CA ARG A 693 -4.01 46.36 4.40
C ARG A 693 -4.68 47.11 5.56
N THR A 694 -5.05 48.36 5.35
CA THR A 694 -5.72 49.20 6.35
C THR A 694 -7.22 49.34 6.10
N GLU A 695 -7.71 49.06 4.89
CA GLU A 695 -9.12 49.24 4.51
C GLU A 695 -9.57 48.27 3.40
N GLY A 696 -10.40 47.30 3.78
CA GLY A 696 -11.22 46.48 2.88
C GLY A 696 -10.58 45.16 2.44
N LEU A 697 -11.40 44.28 1.86
CA LEU A 697 -11.06 42.90 1.53
C LEU A 697 -9.79 42.77 0.66
N LEU A 698 -8.71 42.23 1.23
CA LEU A 698 -7.40 42.02 0.57
C LEU A 698 -7.36 40.82 -0.37
N GLY A 699 -8.17 39.79 -0.09
CA GLY A 699 -8.21 38.53 -0.81
C GLY A 699 -9.65 38.06 -1.03
N LYS A 700 -9.97 37.60 -2.23
CA LYS A 700 -11.32 37.12 -2.57
C LYS A 700 -11.24 35.76 -3.25
N LEU A 701 -11.72 34.71 -2.57
CA LEU A 701 -11.83 33.35 -3.11
C LEU A 701 -13.19 33.19 -3.78
N ILE A 702 -13.16 32.86 -5.07
CA ILE A 702 -14.31 32.71 -5.96
C ILE A 702 -14.28 31.30 -6.55
N CYS A 703 -15.40 30.59 -6.47
CA CYS A 703 -15.60 29.37 -7.24
C CYS A 703 -16.25 29.73 -8.57
N VAL A 704 -15.60 29.37 -9.67
CA VAL A 704 -16.10 29.60 -11.02
C VAL A 704 -16.69 28.29 -11.53
N LEU A 705 -17.98 28.35 -11.87
CA LEU A 705 -18.74 27.27 -12.49
C LEU A 705 -18.89 27.61 -13.98
N LEU A 706 -18.36 26.76 -14.86
CA LEU A 706 -18.64 26.91 -16.28
C LEU A 706 -20.14 26.70 -16.49
N SER A 707 -20.82 27.67 -17.10
CA SER A 707 -22.24 27.54 -17.39
C SER A 707 -22.46 26.33 -18.31
N CYS A 708 -23.51 25.54 -18.06
CA CYS A 708 -23.80 24.27 -18.74
C CYS A 708 -23.77 24.32 -20.28
N LEU A 709 -23.81 25.51 -20.89
CA LEU A 709 -23.83 25.70 -22.34
C LEU A 709 -22.44 25.67 -23.02
N MET A 710 -21.33 25.82 -22.30
CA MET A 710 -19.98 25.96 -22.93
C MET A 710 -18.91 24.97 -22.46
N VAL A 711 -19.23 24.05 -21.55
CA VAL A 711 -18.30 23.03 -21.02
C VAL A 711 -17.70 22.13 -22.12
N MET A 712 -18.31 22.09 -23.31
CA MET A 712 -17.89 21.23 -24.42
C MET A 712 -16.63 21.66 -25.17
N ALA A 713 -16.24 22.95 -25.14
CA ALA A 713 -15.17 23.44 -26.02
C ALA A 713 -13.75 23.42 -25.40
N ALA A 714 -13.62 23.25 -24.08
CA ALA A 714 -12.34 23.38 -23.35
C ALA A 714 -11.50 22.09 -23.29
N ALA A 715 -12.10 20.94 -23.52
CA ALA A 715 -11.46 19.63 -23.29
C ALA A 715 -10.38 19.27 -24.33
N SER A 716 -10.35 19.94 -25.49
CA SER A 716 -9.47 19.58 -26.61
C SER A 716 -8.04 20.12 -26.51
N SER A 717 -7.75 21.12 -25.66
CA SER A 717 -6.46 21.85 -25.69
C SER A 717 -5.44 21.45 -24.60
N ARG A 718 -5.77 20.53 -23.67
CA ARG A 718 -4.87 20.10 -22.58
C ARG A 718 -4.19 18.73 -22.76
N ALA A 719 -4.43 18.04 -23.87
CA ALA A 719 -3.89 16.70 -24.14
C ALA A 719 -2.35 16.62 -24.19
N THR A 720 -1.63 17.75 -24.30
CA THR A 720 -0.16 17.76 -24.46
C THR A 720 0.63 17.78 -23.13
N ILE A 721 -0.01 17.94 -21.97
CA ILE A 721 0.71 18.06 -20.66
C ILE A 721 0.53 16.83 -19.75
N MET A 722 -0.47 15.96 -19.99
CA MET A 722 -0.74 14.77 -19.14
C MET A 722 0.09 13.52 -19.48
N GLY A 723 0.88 13.54 -20.55
CA GLY A 723 1.67 12.39 -21.00
C GLY A 723 3.07 12.29 -20.38
N LYS A 724 3.22 12.18 -19.05
CA LYS A 724 4.44 11.68 -18.36
C LYS A 724 4.30 11.66 -16.82
N VAL A 725 3.39 10.85 -16.28
CA VAL A 725 3.44 10.42 -14.86
C VAL A 725 3.41 8.89 -14.83
N SER A 726 4.57 8.27 -15.04
CA SER A 726 4.72 6.82 -14.94
C SER A 726 4.91 6.40 -13.48
N ASN A 727 3.97 5.62 -12.95
CA ASN A 727 3.96 5.08 -11.59
C ASN A 727 4.75 3.74 -11.56
N THR A 728 6.02 3.74 -11.10
CA THR A 728 6.98 2.68 -11.51
C THR A 728 7.07 1.36 -10.71
N LYS A 729 6.60 1.18 -9.45
CA LYS A 729 6.59 -0.17 -8.79
C LYS A 729 5.25 -0.84 -8.56
N PHE A 730 4.10 -0.20 -8.78
CA PHE A 730 2.92 -1.02 -9.08
C PHE A 730 3.13 -1.69 -10.44
N HIS A 731 3.77 -1.01 -11.39
CA HIS A 731 4.12 -1.59 -12.69
C HIS A 731 4.94 -2.88 -12.59
N HIS A 732 6.08 -2.99 -11.90
CA HIS A 732 6.88 -4.23 -12.09
C HIS A 732 6.25 -5.55 -11.58
N HIS A 733 5.44 -5.55 -10.53
CA HIS A 733 4.74 -6.76 -10.05
C HIS A 733 3.35 -6.95 -10.67
N SER A 734 2.61 -5.87 -10.90
CA SER A 734 1.32 -5.94 -11.61
C SER A 734 1.47 -6.14 -13.11
N GLU A 735 2.54 -5.65 -13.74
CA GLU A 735 2.86 -5.99 -15.14
C GLU A 735 3.21 -7.46 -15.28
N ARG A 736 3.69 -8.13 -14.21
CA ARG A 736 3.89 -9.58 -14.24
C ARG A 736 2.56 -10.34 -14.11
N LEU A 737 1.69 -9.92 -13.18
CA LEU A 737 0.32 -10.45 -13.04
C LEU A 737 -0.51 -10.23 -14.32
N ARG A 738 -0.50 -8.99 -14.83
CA ARG A 738 -1.13 -8.56 -16.09
C ARG A 738 -0.58 -9.29 -17.29
N ARG A 739 0.74 -9.40 -17.47
CA ARG A 739 1.33 -10.19 -18.57
C ARG A 739 0.90 -11.66 -18.49
N ASN A 740 0.78 -12.22 -17.29
CA ASN A 740 0.31 -13.60 -17.11
C ASN A 740 -1.20 -13.74 -17.40
N LEU A 741 -2.04 -12.77 -16.99
CA LEU A 741 -3.47 -12.74 -17.34
C LEU A 741 -3.69 -12.56 -18.85
N LEU A 742 -2.89 -11.71 -19.51
CA LEU A 742 -2.91 -11.52 -20.96
C LEU A 742 -2.38 -12.73 -21.73
N ALA A 743 -1.37 -13.43 -21.18
CA ALA A 743 -0.80 -14.65 -21.77
C ALA A 743 -1.80 -15.81 -21.83
N ASN A 744 -2.86 -15.77 -21.00
CA ASN A 744 -3.92 -16.78 -20.99
C ASN A 744 -4.93 -16.62 -22.14
N GLY A 745 -4.82 -15.58 -22.97
CA GLY A 745 -5.66 -15.39 -24.16
C GLY A 745 -7.10 -14.94 -23.90
N LEU A 746 -7.56 -14.95 -22.64
CA LEU A 746 -8.88 -14.48 -22.21
C LEU A 746 -8.93 -12.94 -22.10
N GLY A 747 -10.08 -12.36 -22.44
CA GLY A 747 -10.33 -10.92 -22.31
C GLY A 747 -9.67 -10.03 -23.37
N LYS A 748 -9.21 -10.59 -24.50
CA LYS A 748 -8.72 -9.79 -25.64
C LYS A 748 -9.78 -8.84 -26.21
N SER A 749 -11.04 -9.23 -26.10
CA SER A 749 -12.22 -8.40 -26.33
C SER A 749 -13.11 -8.44 -25.07
N PRO A 750 -14.07 -7.51 -24.92
CA PRO A 750 -15.04 -7.56 -23.84
C PRO A 750 -15.82 -8.88 -23.88
N PRO A 751 -16.09 -9.52 -22.73
CA PRO A 751 -16.81 -10.79 -22.69
C PRO A 751 -18.27 -10.59 -23.06
N MET A 752 -18.85 -11.58 -23.75
CA MET A 752 -20.28 -11.60 -24.11
C MET A 752 -20.92 -12.86 -23.54
N GLY A 753 -22.10 -12.72 -22.93
CA GLY A 753 -22.71 -13.84 -22.22
C GLY A 753 -24.05 -13.52 -21.61
N TRP A 754 -24.48 -14.35 -20.67
CA TRP A 754 -25.71 -14.20 -19.91
C TRP A 754 -25.41 -14.18 -18.40
N ASN A 755 -26.14 -13.38 -17.64
CA ASN A 755 -26.03 -13.29 -16.19
C ASN A 755 -27.42 -13.36 -15.55
N SER A 756 -27.60 -14.26 -14.59
CA SER A 756 -28.90 -14.58 -14.02
C SER A 756 -29.46 -13.54 -13.04
N TRP A 757 -28.64 -12.61 -12.53
CA TRP A 757 -28.98 -11.81 -11.34
C TRP A 757 -30.19 -10.88 -11.53
N ASN A 758 -30.25 -10.09 -12.60
CA ASN A 758 -31.27 -9.03 -12.73
C ASN A 758 -32.68 -9.57 -12.98
N HIS A 759 -32.82 -10.68 -13.70
CA HIS A 759 -34.13 -11.29 -13.95
C HIS A 759 -34.54 -12.32 -12.87
N PHE A 760 -33.62 -13.17 -12.42
CA PHE A 760 -33.94 -14.30 -11.55
C PHE A 760 -33.57 -14.09 -10.08
N TRP A 761 -32.76 -13.08 -9.74
CA TRP A 761 -32.30 -12.80 -8.38
C TRP A 761 -31.79 -14.08 -7.67
N CYS A 762 -32.42 -14.44 -6.56
CA CYS A 762 -32.12 -15.65 -5.78
C CYS A 762 -32.93 -16.89 -6.20
N ASP A 763 -33.90 -16.75 -7.12
CA ASP A 763 -34.85 -17.81 -7.53
C ASP A 763 -34.32 -18.69 -8.68
N ILE A 764 -33.01 -18.61 -8.96
CA ILE A 764 -32.34 -19.39 -10.01
C ILE A 764 -32.12 -20.86 -9.60
N ASN A 765 -32.31 -21.78 -10.55
CA ASN A 765 -32.07 -23.22 -10.34
C ASN A 765 -31.43 -23.89 -11.57
N GLU A 766 -31.03 -25.16 -11.43
CA GLU A 766 -30.31 -25.92 -12.45
C GLU A 766 -31.09 -26.04 -13.77
N ASP A 767 -32.41 -26.24 -13.72
CA ASP A 767 -33.24 -26.39 -14.92
C ASP A 767 -33.34 -25.07 -15.68
N ILE A 768 -33.42 -23.94 -14.97
CA ILE A 768 -33.38 -22.60 -15.59
C ILE A 768 -32.04 -22.38 -16.28
N VAL A 769 -30.92 -22.71 -15.62
CA VAL A 769 -29.58 -22.54 -16.20
C VAL A 769 -29.40 -23.42 -17.44
N LYS A 770 -29.84 -24.68 -17.42
CA LYS A 770 -29.80 -25.56 -18.61
C LYS A 770 -30.65 -25.02 -19.75
N ALA A 771 -31.89 -24.64 -19.46
CA ALA A 771 -32.79 -24.10 -20.46
C ALA A 771 -32.26 -22.78 -21.07
N ALA A 772 -31.63 -21.93 -20.25
CA ALA A 772 -30.98 -20.71 -20.74
C ALA A 772 -29.76 -21.03 -21.64
N ALA A 773 -28.96 -22.03 -21.29
CA ALA A 773 -27.85 -22.51 -22.11
C ALA A 773 -28.35 -23.01 -23.48
N ASP A 774 -29.36 -23.88 -23.48
CA ASP A 774 -29.98 -24.40 -24.70
C ASP A 774 -30.60 -23.27 -25.54
N ALA A 775 -31.19 -22.27 -24.90
CA ALA A 775 -31.71 -21.09 -25.57
C ALA A 775 -30.62 -20.24 -26.24
N LEU A 776 -29.46 -20.03 -25.60
CA LEU A 776 -28.31 -19.33 -26.21
C LEU A 776 -27.75 -20.08 -27.44
N VAL A 777 -27.77 -21.41 -27.41
CA VAL A 777 -27.34 -22.24 -28.56
C VAL A 777 -28.37 -22.20 -29.68
N SER A 778 -29.63 -22.48 -29.35
CA SER A 778 -30.71 -22.61 -30.33
C SER A 778 -31.10 -21.28 -30.99
N SER A 779 -31.03 -20.16 -30.26
CA SER A 779 -31.20 -18.80 -30.81
C SER A 779 -30.05 -18.36 -31.72
N GLY A 780 -28.91 -19.05 -31.69
CA GLY A 780 -27.72 -18.69 -32.46
C GLY A 780 -26.86 -17.60 -31.80
N LEU A 781 -27.21 -17.09 -30.63
CA LEU A 781 -26.42 -16.09 -29.89
C LEU A 781 -25.01 -16.60 -29.57
N SER A 782 -24.86 -17.88 -29.25
CA SER A 782 -23.54 -18.51 -29.07
C SER A 782 -22.63 -18.36 -30.30
N LYS A 783 -23.18 -18.38 -31.53
CA LYS A 783 -22.41 -18.18 -32.78
C LYS A 783 -21.99 -16.73 -32.99
N LEU A 784 -22.64 -15.80 -32.28
CA LEU A 784 -22.29 -14.37 -32.27
C LEU A 784 -21.26 -14.02 -31.19
N GLY A 785 -20.88 -14.98 -30.33
CA GLY A 785 -19.88 -14.81 -29.28
C GLY A 785 -20.43 -14.78 -27.86
N TYR A 786 -21.74 -14.91 -27.65
CA TYR A 786 -22.35 -15.03 -26.31
C TYR A 786 -22.04 -16.41 -25.71
N GLU A 787 -20.84 -16.55 -25.12
CA GLU A 787 -20.26 -17.84 -24.71
C GLU A 787 -20.17 -18.00 -23.18
N TYR A 788 -20.38 -16.95 -22.39
CA TYR A 788 -20.28 -16.99 -20.92
C TYR A 788 -21.65 -17.10 -20.24
N MET A 789 -21.75 -17.92 -19.19
CA MET A 789 -22.95 -18.03 -18.35
C MET A 789 -22.62 -17.78 -16.88
N ILE A 790 -23.07 -16.65 -16.32
CA ILE A 790 -22.81 -16.20 -14.95
C ILE A 790 -24.04 -16.46 -14.09
N VAL A 791 -23.90 -17.32 -13.07
CA VAL A 791 -24.99 -17.73 -12.19
C VAL A 791 -24.77 -17.18 -10.78
N GLY A 792 -25.73 -16.37 -10.30
CA GLY A 792 -25.76 -15.88 -8.92
C GLY A 792 -26.20 -16.97 -7.94
N VAL A 793 -25.49 -17.16 -6.81
CA VAL A 793 -25.88 -18.13 -5.77
C VAL A 793 -25.72 -17.56 -4.36
N ASN A 794 -26.68 -17.86 -3.47
CA ASN A 794 -26.63 -17.47 -2.06
C ASN A 794 -25.89 -18.52 -1.19
N LYS A 795 -25.24 -18.07 -0.09
CA LYS A 795 -24.47 -18.86 0.89
C LYS A 795 -25.14 -20.16 1.34
N PHE A 796 -26.46 -20.18 1.51
CA PHE A 796 -27.22 -21.36 1.96
C PHE A 796 -27.36 -22.46 0.89
N ALA A 797 -27.34 -22.10 -0.41
CA ALA A 797 -27.48 -23.05 -1.52
C ALA A 797 -26.14 -23.70 -1.93
N MET A 798 -25.00 -23.14 -1.49
CA MET A 798 -23.65 -23.50 -1.95
C MET A 798 -23.27 -24.96 -1.64
N ARG A 799 -23.78 -25.53 -0.54
CA ARG A 799 -23.52 -26.95 -0.15
C ARG A 799 -24.25 -27.98 -1.02
N MET A 800 -25.40 -27.63 -1.62
CA MET A 800 -26.15 -28.54 -2.49
C MET A 800 -25.88 -28.31 -3.98
N ALA A 801 -25.65 -27.06 -4.40
CA ALA A 801 -25.47 -26.70 -5.80
C ALA A 801 -24.14 -27.21 -6.39
N ILE A 802 -23.02 -27.09 -5.68
CA ILE A 802 -21.68 -27.44 -6.22
C ILE A 802 -21.51 -28.95 -6.42
N CYS A 803 -22.12 -29.79 -5.59
CA CYS A 803 -22.05 -31.25 -5.75
C CYS A 803 -22.93 -31.78 -6.90
N LYS A 804 -24.03 -31.09 -7.25
CA LYS A 804 -24.92 -31.49 -8.36
C LYS A 804 -24.50 -30.87 -9.71
N LEU A 805 -24.05 -29.61 -9.73
CA LEU A 805 -23.59 -28.93 -10.94
C LEU A 805 -22.24 -29.44 -11.48
N ARG A 806 -21.45 -30.16 -10.65
CA ARG A 806 -20.19 -30.83 -11.02
C ARG A 806 -20.32 -31.85 -12.18
N MET A 807 -21.55 -32.20 -12.59
CA MET A 807 -21.81 -33.18 -13.67
C MET A 807 -22.36 -32.56 -14.97
N LEU A 808 -22.44 -31.23 -15.12
CA LEU A 808 -22.91 -30.63 -16.37
C LEU A 808 -21.79 -30.54 -17.40
N HIS A 809 -21.62 -31.61 -18.17
CA HIS A 809 -20.98 -31.52 -19.48
C HIS A 809 -22.02 -30.95 -20.46
N PHE A 810 -21.97 -29.65 -20.72
CA PHE A 810 -22.73 -29.08 -21.83
C PHE A 810 -22.26 -29.72 -23.14
N HIS A 811 -23.18 -29.89 -24.08
CA HIS A 811 -23.00 -30.66 -25.32
C HIS A 811 -21.62 -30.36 -25.98
N PRO A 812 -20.89 -31.35 -26.54
CA PRO A 812 -19.55 -31.14 -27.12
C PRO A 812 -19.49 -30.15 -28.30
N ALA A 813 -20.62 -29.59 -28.72
CA ALA A 813 -20.74 -28.58 -29.76
C ALA A 813 -20.96 -27.15 -29.20
N SER A 814 -21.36 -27.00 -27.93
CA SER A 814 -21.58 -25.70 -27.30
C SER A 814 -20.32 -25.26 -26.58
N LYS A 815 -19.67 -24.20 -27.05
CA LYS A 815 -18.54 -23.52 -26.37
C LYS A 815 -18.99 -22.72 -25.13
N LEU A 816 -20.07 -23.15 -24.47
CA LEU A 816 -20.64 -22.42 -23.34
C LEU A 816 -19.87 -22.73 -22.06
N TRP A 817 -19.49 -21.68 -21.35
CA TRP A 817 -18.71 -21.76 -20.13
C TRP A 817 -19.56 -21.37 -18.90
N LEU A 818 -19.61 -22.22 -17.89
CA LEU A 818 -20.39 -21.99 -16.67
C LEU A 818 -19.57 -21.29 -15.59
N THR A 819 -20.18 -20.30 -14.94
CA THR A 819 -19.56 -19.47 -13.91
C THR A 819 -20.42 -19.38 -12.67
N MET A 820 -19.78 -19.54 -11.51
CA MET A 820 -20.41 -19.38 -10.21
C MET A 820 -19.94 -18.10 -9.51
N PHE A 821 -20.89 -17.38 -8.94
CA PHE A 821 -20.70 -16.29 -7.98
C PHE A 821 -20.43 -16.84 -6.57
N THR A 822 -19.53 -16.27 -5.77
CA THR A 822 -19.35 -16.73 -4.37
C THR A 822 -19.26 -15.55 -3.40
N ALA A 823 -20.23 -15.46 -2.48
CA ALA A 823 -20.10 -14.71 -1.25
C ALA A 823 -19.26 -15.54 -0.25
N THR A 824 -17.99 -15.15 -0.06
CA THR A 824 -16.97 -15.65 0.88
C THR A 824 -16.17 -16.93 0.56
N GLY A 825 -14.83 -16.77 0.54
CA GLY A 825 -13.85 -17.76 0.98
C GLY A 825 -13.72 -19.05 0.15
N LEU A 826 -13.11 -18.97 -1.04
CA LEU A 826 -12.66 -20.17 -1.74
C LEU A 826 -11.40 -20.74 -1.06
N SER A 827 -11.52 -21.91 -0.45
CA SER A 827 -10.36 -22.79 -0.26
C SER A 827 -9.99 -23.42 -1.61
N SER A 828 -8.71 -23.72 -1.79
CA SER A 828 -8.05 -24.11 -3.05
C SER A 828 -8.58 -25.38 -3.75
N GLY A 829 -9.65 -26.01 -3.25
CA GLY A 829 -10.24 -27.25 -3.79
C GLY A 829 -11.49 -27.10 -4.67
N TYR A 830 -12.01 -25.89 -4.91
CA TYR A 830 -13.33 -25.67 -5.53
C TYR A 830 -13.33 -25.11 -6.97
N THR A 831 -12.17 -24.92 -7.60
CA THR A 831 -12.03 -24.28 -8.92
C THR A 831 -12.04 -25.25 -10.11
N GLN A 832 -12.69 -26.41 -10.03
CA GLN A 832 -12.83 -27.31 -11.19
C GLN A 832 -14.12 -26.95 -11.97
N GLY A 833 -13.99 -26.46 -13.22
CA GLY A 833 -15.12 -26.23 -14.15
C GLY A 833 -15.70 -24.81 -14.29
N VAL A 834 -14.96 -23.77 -13.88
CA VAL A 834 -15.37 -22.34 -13.89
C VAL A 834 -14.47 -21.48 -14.80
N ASP A 835 -14.92 -20.95 -15.94
CA ASP A 835 -14.02 -20.24 -16.89
C ASP A 835 -14.19 -18.71 -16.92
N TYR A 836 -15.23 -18.20 -16.26
CA TYR A 836 -15.37 -16.80 -15.86
C TYR A 836 -15.65 -16.76 -14.35
N LEU A 837 -15.17 -15.76 -13.61
CA LEU A 837 -15.46 -15.56 -12.19
C LEU A 837 -15.75 -14.07 -11.97
N LYS A 838 -17.02 -13.73 -11.67
CA LYS A 838 -17.38 -12.42 -11.13
C LYS A 838 -17.29 -12.50 -9.61
N TYR A 839 -16.24 -11.91 -9.03
CA TYR A 839 -15.97 -11.97 -7.59
C TYR A 839 -16.53 -10.74 -6.91
N ASP A 840 -17.51 -10.96 -6.03
CA ASP A 840 -18.30 -9.92 -5.40
C ASP A 840 -17.93 -9.69 -3.94
N ASN A 841 -18.26 -8.49 -3.49
CA ASN A 841 -17.94 -7.97 -2.18
C ASN A 841 -19.09 -8.03 -1.17
N CYS A 842 -20.23 -8.62 -1.52
CA CYS A 842 -21.33 -8.79 -0.58
C CYS A 842 -20.92 -9.74 0.56
N TYR A 843 -20.82 -9.19 1.78
CA TYR A 843 -20.40 -9.84 3.04
C TYR A 843 -18.90 -10.12 3.15
N THR A 844 -18.17 -9.17 3.73
CA THR A 844 -16.73 -9.25 3.95
C THR A 844 -16.36 -9.59 5.39
N ASP A 845 -15.16 -10.12 5.59
CA ASP A 845 -14.49 -10.27 6.88
C ASP A 845 -13.84 -8.97 7.40
N GLY A 846 -14.12 -7.82 6.76
CA GLY A 846 -13.49 -6.54 7.04
C GLY A 846 -12.16 -6.29 6.32
N SER A 847 -11.65 -7.24 5.52
CA SER A 847 -10.46 -7.01 4.69
C SER A 847 -10.71 -5.94 3.60
N LYS A 848 -9.67 -5.21 3.17
CA LYS A 848 -9.81 -4.22 2.10
C LYS A 848 -9.86 -4.90 0.72
N PRO A 849 -10.69 -4.42 -0.22
CA PRO A 849 -10.72 -4.88 -1.61
C PRO A 849 -9.32 -5.03 -2.24
N MET A 850 -8.44 -4.04 -2.05
CA MET A 850 -7.10 -4.01 -2.64
C MET A 850 -6.17 -5.13 -2.15
N ASP A 851 -6.49 -5.78 -1.03
CA ASP A 851 -5.78 -6.96 -0.53
C ASP A 851 -6.42 -8.27 -1.00
N ARG A 852 -7.76 -8.33 -1.05
CA ARG A 852 -8.52 -9.52 -1.46
C ARG A 852 -8.38 -9.87 -2.93
N TYR A 853 -8.62 -8.90 -3.82
CA TYR A 853 -8.65 -9.17 -5.25
C TYR A 853 -7.32 -9.74 -5.78
N PRO A 854 -6.13 -9.25 -5.38
CA PRO A 854 -4.85 -9.86 -5.75
C PRO A 854 -4.61 -11.26 -5.15
N ILE A 855 -5.13 -11.57 -3.96
CA ILE A 855 -5.05 -12.92 -3.38
C ILE A 855 -5.80 -13.90 -4.28
N MET A 856 -7.02 -13.54 -4.67
CA MET A 856 -7.82 -14.34 -5.59
C MET A 856 -7.15 -14.45 -6.96
N THR A 857 -6.59 -13.37 -7.54
CA THR A 857 -5.80 -13.45 -8.78
C THR A 857 -4.69 -14.49 -8.70
N ARG A 858 -3.95 -14.54 -7.58
CA ARG A 858 -2.90 -15.55 -7.36
C ARG A 858 -3.45 -16.95 -7.20
N ALA A 859 -4.61 -17.11 -6.56
CA ALA A 859 -5.28 -18.40 -6.44
C ALA A 859 -5.73 -18.93 -7.80
N LEU A 860 -6.32 -18.07 -8.64
CA LEU A 860 -6.73 -18.40 -10.02
C LEU A 860 -5.51 -18.78 -10.87
N MET A 861 -4.39 -18.05 -10.75
CA MET A 861 -3.15 -18.43 -11.45
C MET A 861 -2.59 -19.78 -10.99
N LYS A 862 -2.74 -20.15 -9.72
CA LYS A 862 -2.32 -21.46 -9.18
C LYS A 862 -3.24 -22.60 -9.61
N ALA A 863 -4.47 -22.31 -10.03
CA ALA A 863 -5.41 -23.33 -10.48
C ALA A 863 -4.98 -24.00 -11.81
N GLY A 864 -3.97 -23.46 -12.50
CA GLY A 864 -3.37 -24.08 -13.68
C GLY A 864 -4.23 -24.02 -14.96
N ARG A 865 -5.33 -23.25 -14.95
CA ARG A 865 -6.19 -23.02 -16.11
C ARG A 865 -6.62 -21.54 -16.23
N PRO A 866 -6.79 -20.99 -17.44
CA PRO A 866 -7.33 -19.65 -17.66
C PRO A 866 -8.74 -19.48 -17.07
N ILE A 867 -8.96 -18.42 -16.28
CA ILE A 867 -10.29 -18.03 -15.78
C ILE A 867 -10.42 -16.51 -15.98
N TYR A 868 -11.46 -16.06 -16.67
CA TYR A 868 -11.75 -14.64 -16.85
C TYR A 868 -12.17 -14.06 -15.51
N TYR A 869 -11.49 -13.03 -15.01
CA TYR A 869 -11.70 -12.54 -13.65
C TYR A 869 -12.31 -11.13 -13.64
N SER A 870 -13.58 -11.02 -13.24
CA SER A 870 -14.31 -9.76 -13.12
C SER A 870 -14.45 -9.33 -11.66
N LEU A 871 -14.05 -8.10 -11.35
CA LEU A 871 -14.13 -7.53 -10.01
C LEU A 871 -15.50 -6.87 -9.82
N CYS A 872 -16.30 -7.40 -8.91
CA CYS A 872 -17.61 -6.86 -8.54
C CYS A 872 -17.51 -6.12 -7.21
N GLU A 873 -16.85 -4.96 -7.25
CA GLU A 873 -16.72 -4.06 -6.10
C GLU A 873 -17.59 -2.82 -6.32
N TRP A 874 -18.57 -2.61 -5.44
CA TRP A 874 -19.41 -1.42 -5.43
C TRP A 874 -19.04 -0.56 -4.20
N GLY A 875 -18.60 0.69 -4.41
CA GLY A 875 -18.22 1.62 -3.32
C GLY A 875 -17.07 2.59 -3.65
N ASP A 876 -16.68 3.40 -2.65
CA ASP A 876 -15.78 4.58 -2.70
C ASP A 876 -14.29 4.32 -3.03
N MET A 877 -13.97 3.16 -3.62
CA MET A 877 -12.60 2.70 -3.84
C MET A 877 -12.16 2.71 -5.32
N HIS A 878 -12.99 3.25 -6.22
CA HIS A 878 -12.73 3.47 -7.65
C HIS A 878 -11.93 2.34 -8.34
N PRO A 879 -12.51 1.13 -8.51
CA PRO A 879 -11.83 -0.03 -9.10
C PRO A 879 -11.21 0.24 -10.48
N ALA A 880 -11.72 1.20 -11.24
CA ALA A 880 -11.13 1.61 -12.51
C ALA A 880 -9.65 2.05 -12.42
N LEU A 881 -9.23 2.60 -11.28
CA LEU A 881 -7.88 3.12 -11.09
C LEU A 881 -6.83 2.01 -10.82
N TRP A 882 -7.26 0.80 -10.45
CA TRP A 882 -6.35 -0.28 -10.05
C TRP A 882 -6.77 -1.69 -10.51
N GLY A 883 -8.04 -1.93 -10.81
CA GLY A 883 -8.61 -3.21 -11.22
C GLY A 883 -7.94 -3.82 -12.45
N PHE A 884 -7.45 -2.97 -13.37
CA PHE A 884 -6.70 -3.37 -14.57
C PHE A 884 -5.39 -4.12 -14.29
N GLN A 885 -4.94 -4.12 -13.03
CA GLN A 885 -3.71 -4.74 -12.58
C GLN A 885 -3.95 -6.16 -12.04
N VAL A 886 -5.20 -6.51 -11.75
CA VAL A 886 -5.56 -7.70 -10.98
C VAL A 886 -6.66 -8.55 -11.62
N GLY A 887 -7.48 -8.01 -12.52
CA GLY A 887 -8.48 -8.76 -13.27
C GLY A 887 -8.71 -8.25 -14.68
N ASN A 888 -9.64 -8.92 -15.37
CA ASN A 888 -9.99 -8.70 -16.78
C ASN A 888 -11.14 -7.70 -16.97
N SER A 889 -11.97 -7.50 -15.96
CA SER A 889 -12.93 -6.38 -15.90
C SER A 889 -13.21 -5.98 -14.45
N TRP A 890 -13.77 -4.79 -14.26
CA TRP A 890 -14.08 -4.25 -12.94
C TRP A 890 -15.29 -3.34 -13.00
N ARG A 891 -16.10 -3.34 -11.93
CA ARG A 891 -17.24 -2.45 -11.80
C ARG A 891 -16.79 -0.99 -11.83
N THR A 892 -17.46 -0.19 -12.64
CA THR A 892 -17.29 1.27 -12.72
C THR A 892 -18.48 2.03 -12.13
N THR A 893 -19.61 1.36 -11.96
CA THR A 893 -20.86 1.93 -11.47
C THR A 893 -21.55 1.00 -10.46
N GLY A 894 -22.58 1.53 -9.79
CA GLY A 894 -23.54 0.71 -9.05
C GLY A 894 -24.50 -0.04 -9.97
N ASP A 895 -25.47 -0.71 -9.36
CA ASP A 895 -26.40 -1.61 -10.05
C ASP A 895 -27.29 -0.86 -11.06
N ILE A 896 -27.48 -1.48 -12.22
CA ILE A 896 -28.38 -0.99 -13.27
C ILE A 896 -29.80 -1.48 -13.03
N THR A 897 -30.78 -0.70 -13.49
CA THR A 897 -32.19 -1.07 -13.52
C THR A 897 -32.75 -0.87 -14.92
N ASP A 898 -33.80 -1.60 -15.28
CA ASP A 898 -34.46 -1.55 -16.59
C ASP A 898 -35.28 -0.26 -16.80
N THR A 899 -34.61 0.88 -16.74
CA THR A 899 -35.16 2.22 -16.98
C THR A 899 -34.17 3.05 -17.79
N PHE A 900 -34.69 3.90 -18.67
CA PHE A 900 -33.85 4.73 -19.54
C PHE A 900 -32.93 5.66 -18.74
N GLU A 901 -33.44 6.27 -17.66
CA GLU A 901 -32.65 7.11 -16.76
C GLU A 901 -31.48 6.35 -16.12
N SER A 902 -31.70 5.11 -15.67
CA SER A 902 -30.65 4.28 -15.09
C SER A 902 -29.57 3.96 -16.12
N VAL A 903 -29.96 3.53 -17.33
CA VAL A 903 -29.03 3.27 -18.45
C VAL A 903 -28.16 4.49 -18.74
N MET A 904 -28.76 5.66 -18.90
CA MET A 904 -28.02 6.89 -19.22
C MET A 904 -27.10 7.31 -18.07
N SER A 905 -27.57 7.22 -16.82
CA SER A 905 -26.77 7.49 -15.62
C SER A 905 -25.55 6.57 -15.52
N ARG A 906 -25.71 5.27 -15.80
CA ARG A 906 -24.60 4.30 -15.78
C ARG A 906 -23.61 4.57 -16.92
N ALA A 907 -24.09 4.90 -18.13
CA ALA A 907 -23.23 5.25 -19.25
C ALA A 907 -22.37 6.49 -18.96
N ASP A 908 -22.96 7.53 -18.35
CA ASP A 908 -22.24 8.75 -17.97
C ASP A 908 -21.17 8.49 -16.90
N ALA A 909 -21.50 7.73 -15.86
CA ALA A 909 -20.54 7.38 -14.81
C ALA A 909 -19.38 6.52 -15.35
N ASN A 910 -19.64 5.69 -16.37
CA ASN A 910 -18.64 4.84 -17.00
C ASN A 910 -17.68 5.59 -17.93
N GLU A 911 -18.14 6.67 -18.56
CA GLU A 911 -17.37 7.47 -19.53
C GLU A 911 -16.11 8.06 -18.93
N VAL A 912 -16.17 8.50 -17.67
CA VAL A 912 -15.05 9.08 -16.91
C VAL A 912 -13.84 8.13 -16.86
N TYR A 913 -14.07 6.83 -17.02
CA TYR A 913 -13.03 5.81 -16.97
C TYR A 913 -12.60 5.28 -18.35
N ALA A 914 -13.02 5.92 -19.45
CA ALA A 914 -12.75 5.45 -20.81
C ALA A 914 -11.27 5.17 -21.10
N ASP A 915 -10.35 5.96 -20.53
CA ASP A 915 -8.89 5.80 -20.71
C ASP A 915 -8.31 4.53 -20.06
N TYR A 916 -9.07 3.87 -19.18
CA TYR A 916 -8.64 2.64 -18.50
C TYR A 916 -9.02 1.37 -19.24
N ALA A 917 -10.02 1.43 -20.14
CA ALA A 917 -10.44 0.31 -20.96
C ALA A 917 -9.41 0.02 -22.06
N ARG A 918 -9.02 -1.25 -22.19
CA ARG A 918 -8.06 -1.74 -23.18
C ARG A 918 -8.10 -3.25 -23.25
N SER A 919 -7.55 -3.83 -24.32
CA SER A 919 -7.38 -5.29 -24.43
C SER A 919 -6.86 -5.91 -23.14
N GLY A 920 -7.63 -6.85 -22.57
CA GLY A 920 -7.35 -7.54 -21.32
C GLY A 920 -7.86 -6.87 -20.04
N GLY A 921 -8.56 -5.74 -20.14
CA GLY A 921 -9.09 -4.98 -19.01
C GLY A 921 -10.25 -4.06 -19.41
N TRP A 922 -11.46 -4.40 -18.99
CA TRP A 922 -12.69 -3.72 -19.42
C TRP A 922 -13.46 -3.08 -18.26
N ASN A 923 -13.97 -1.88 -18.50
CA ASN A 923 -14.89 -1.22 -17.59
C ASN A 923 -16.26 -1.94 -17.63
N ASP A 924 -16.80 -2.32 -16.47
CA ASP A 924 -18.08 -3.01 -16.31
C ASP A 924 -19.12 -2.06 -15.67
N PRO A 925 -19.92 -1.33 -16.49
CA PRO A 925 -21.02 -0.48 -16.02
C PRO A 925 -22.29 -1.27 -15.65
N ASP A 926 -22.19 -2.60 -15.53
CA ASP A 926 -23.23 -3.61 -15.30
C ASP A 926 -23.76 -4.30 -16.57
N MET A 927 -24.67 -5.25 -16.33
CA MET A 927 -25.38 -6.05 -17.33
C MET A 927 -26.24 -5.22 -18.30
N LEU A 928 -26.62 -5.85 -19.41
CA LEU A 928 -27.61 -5.36 -20.35
C LEU A 928 -29.02 -5.69 -19.88
N GLU A 929 -29.87 -4.67 -19.79
CA GLU A 929 -31.31 -4.79 -19.48
C GLU A 929 -32.18 -5.09 -20.72
N VAL A 930 -31.55 -5.24 -21.90
CA VAL A 930 -32.26 -5.43 -23.17
C VAL A 930 -33.18 -6.65 -23.12
N GLY A 931 -34.49 -6.40 -23.18
CA GLY A 931 -35.53 -7.42 -23.17
C GLY A 931 -36.17 -7.72 -21.80
N ASN A 932 -35.91 -6.92 -20.77
CA ASN A 932 -36.58 -7.05 -19.47
C ASN A 932 -37.98 -6.40 -19.39
N GLY A 933 -38.33 -5.54 -20.36
CA GLY A 933 -39.69 -5.03 -20.59
C GLY A 933 -40.01 -3.63 -20.03
N GLY A 934 -39.05 -2.96 -19.38
CA GLY A 934 -39.18 -1.64 -18.77
C GLY A 934 -38.83 -0.45 -19.67
N MET A 935 -38.25 -0.69 -20.84
CA MET A 935 -37.90 0.34 -21.84
C MET A 935 -38.49 0.05 -23.22
N THR A 936 -38.59 1.09 -24.04
CA THR A 936 -38.97 0.98 -25.45
C THR A 936 -37.87 0.32 -26.29
N LYS A 937 -38.22 -0.12 -27.51
CA LYS A 937 -37.26 -0.69 -28.46
C LYS A 937 -36.09 0.26 -28.76
N ASP A 938 -36.37 1.55 -28.95
CA ASP A 938 -35.36 2.54 -29.30
C ASP A 938 -34.44 2.88 -28.12
N GLU A 939 -34.98 2.92 -26.90
CA GLU A 939 -34.18 3.04 -25.67
C GLU A 939 -33.28 1.81 -25.46
N TYR A 940 -33.76 0.61 -25.79
CA TYR A 940 -32.90 -0.59 -25.79
C TYR A 940 -31.82 -0.55 -26.89
N ILE A 941 -32.12 0.02 -28.06
CA ILE A 941 -31.13 0.27 -29.10
C ILE A 941 -30.04 1.24 -28.59
N ILE A 942 -30.42 2.30 -27.86
CA ILE A 942 -29.48 3.22 -27.19
C ILE A 942 -28.63 2.45 -26.18
N HIS A 943 -29.25 1.68 -25.29
CA HIS A 943 -28.56 0.92 -24.26
C HIS A 943 -27.49 -0.02 -24.86
N PHE A 944 -27.88 -0.81 -25.86
CA PHE A 944 -26.95 -1.73 -26.51
C PHE A 944 -25.83 -0.99 -27.25
N SER A 945 -26.14 0.11 -27.92
CA SER A 945 -25.16 0.95 -28.62
C SER A 945 -24.12 1.56 -27.67
N LEU A 946 -24.56 2.07 -26.52
CA LEU A 946 -23.69 2.65 -25.49
C LEU A 946 -22.75 1.62 -24.90
N TRP A 947 -23.25 0.42 -24.58
CA TRP A 947 -22.40 -0.67 -24.07
C TRP A 947 -21.41 -1.15 -25.13
N ALA A 948 -21.87 -1.24 -26.38
CA ALA A 948 -21.04 -1.66 -27.50
C ALA A 948 -19.88 -0.67 -27.73
N ILE A 949 -20.19 0.61 -27.91
CA ILE A 949 -19.18 1.65 -28.16
C ILE A 949 -18.30 1.91 -26.93
N SER A 950 -18.81 1.62 -25.73
CA SER A 950 -18.05 1.74 -24.48
C SER A 950 -17.07 0.58 -24.22
N LYS A 951 -17.04 -0.45 -25.08
CA LYS A 951 -16.26 -1.68 -24.83
C LYS A 951 -16.63 -2.37 -23.51
N ALA A 952 -17.88 -2.22 -23.07
CA ALA A 952 -18.39 -2.89 -21.88
C ALA A 952 -18.61 -4.39 -22.15
N PRO A 953 -18.54 -5.25 -21.13
CA PRO A 953 -19.09 -6.60 -21.18
C PRO A 953 -20.54 -6.61 -21.70
N LEU A 954 -20.83 -7.42 -22.73
CA LEU A 954 -22.21 -7.59 -23.23
C LEU A 954 -22.87 -8.78 -22.54
N LEU A 955 -23.18 -8.60 -21.26
CA LEU A 955 -23.81 -9.63 -20.42
C LEU A 955 -25.33 -9.43 -20.39
N LEU A 956 -26.08 -10.33 -21.03
CA LEU A 956 -27.55 -10.30 -21.06
C LEU A 956 -28.11 -10.57 -19.67
N GLY A 957 -28.87 -9.62 -19.13
CA GLY A 957 -29.55 -9.75 -17.82
C GLY A 957 -30.97 -10.30 -17.90
N CYS A 958 -31.53 -10.48 -19.10
CA CYS A 958 -32.91 -10.92 -19.33
C CYS A 958 -33.08 -12.44 -19.40
N ASP A 959 -34.32 -12.92 -19.46
CA ASP A 959 -34.62 -14.33 -19.69
C ASP A 959 -34.44 -14.72 -21.17
N VAL A 960 -33.26 -15.26 -21.48
CA VAL A 960 -32.90 -15.70 -22.84
C VAL A 960 -33.75 -16.85 -23.38
N ARG A 961 -34.56 -17.51 -22.55
CA ARG A 961 -35.49 -18.56 -22.98
C ARG A 961 -36.71 -17.99 -23.71
N ASN A 962 -36.99 -16.71 -23.51
CA ASN A 962 -38.17 -16.03 -24.04
C ASN A 962 -37.81 -14.68 -24.68
N LEU A 963 -36.94 -14.72 -25.68
CA LEU A 963 -36.51 -13.52 -26.40
C LEU A 963 -37.56 -13.12 -27.43
N THR A 964 -37.98 -11.85 -27.39
CA THR A 964 -38.80 -11.28 -28.44
C THR A 964 -37.99 -11.09 -29.73
N LYS A 965 -38.67 -10.95 -30.87
CA LYS A 965 -37.99 -10.62 -32.13
C LYS A 965 -37.20 -9.32 -32.03
N ASP A 966 -37.78 -8.28 -31.41
CA ASP A 966 -37.11 -6.99 -31.23
C ASP A 966 -35.86 -7.11 -30.36
N THR A 967 -35.93 -7.89 -29.28
CA THR A 967 -34.77 -8.18 -28.43
C THR A 967 -33.66 -8.86 -29.24
N MET A 968 -34.01 -9.87 -30.05
CA MET A 968 -33.07 -10.59 -30.91
C MET A 968 -32.46 -9.70 -32.01
N ASP A 969 -33.24 -8.81 -32.61
CA ASP A 969 -32.75 -7.86 -33.62
C ASP A 969 -31.71 -6.90 -33.01
N ILE A 970 -31.86 -6.52 -31.73
CA ILE A 970 -30.93 -5.65 -31.02
C ILE A 970 -29.64 -6.39 -30.65
N ILE A 971 -29.74 -7.44 -29.83
CA ILE A 971 -28.56 -8.16 -29.30
C ILE A 971 -27.89 -9.03 -30.37
N GLY A 972 -28.57 -9.29 -31.48
CA GLY A 972 -28.07 -10.04 -32.62
C GLY A 972 -27.35 -9.20 -33.68
N ASN A 973 -27.32 -7.86 -33.55
CA ASN A 973 -26.74 -6.98 -34.54
C ASN A 973 -25.20 -7.15 -34.61
N LYS A 974 -24.74 -7.90 -35.61
CA LYS A 974 -23.32 -8.21 -35.85
C LYS A 974 -22.45 -6.98 -36.07
N GLU A 975 -22.99 -5.91 -36.64
CA GLU A 975 -22.21 -4.72 -36.95
C GLU A 975 -21.93 -3.92 -35.67
N VAL A 976 -22.92 -3.78 -34.80
CA VAL A 976 -22.75 -3.14 -33.48
C VAL A 976 -21.87 -3.99 -32.55
N ILE A 977 -22.05 -5.33 -32.56
CA ILE A 977 -21.15 -6.25 -31.87
C ILE A 977 -19.71 -6.09 -32.36
N ALA A 978 -19.48 -5.92 -33.68
CA ALA A 978 -18.14 -5.72 -34.22
C ALA A 978 -17.49 -4.44 -33.70
N ILE A 979 -18.26 -3.39 -33.38
CA ILE A 979 -17.74 -2.20 -32.70
C ILE A 979 -17.27 -2.56 -31.29
N ASN A 980 -18.05 -3.30 -30.51
CA ASN A 980 -17.64 -3.75 -29.18
C ASN A 980 -16.38 -4.64 -29.23
N GLN A 981 -16.34 -5.56 -30.19
CA GLN A 981 -15.31 -6.57 -30.35
C GLN A 981 -14.08 -6.10 -31.16
N ASP A 982 -14.04 -4.84 -31.63
CA ASP A 982 -12.92 -4.33 -32.42
C ASP A 982 -11.58 -4.42 -31.64
N PRO A 983 -10.50 -4.95 -32.27
CA PRO A 983 -9.25 -5.30 -31.61
C PRO A 983 -8.40 -4.10 -31.18
N LEU A 984 -8.70 -2.88 -31.64
CA LEU A 984 -8.01 -1.70 -31.13
C LEU A 984 -8.33 -1.48 -29.63
N GLY A 985 -9.50 -1.95 -29.18
CA GLY A 985 -9.85 -2.00 -27.77
C GLY A 985 -10.00 -0.63 -27.09
N VAL A 986 -10.21 0.43 -27.87
CA VAL A 986 -10.42 1.80 -27.36
C VAL A 986 -11.90 2.01 -27.09
N GLN A 987 -12.23 2.40 -25.86
CA GLN A 987 -13.57 2.83 -25.45
C GLN A 987 -13.87 4.22 -26.00
N ALA A 988 -15.11 4.47 -26.43
CA ALA A 988 -15.54 5.78 -26.87
C ALA A 988 -15.57 6.81 -25.75
N LYS A 989 -15.28 8.05 -26.11
CA LYS A 989 -15.46 9.24 -25.28
C LYS A 989 -16.58 10.09 -25.83
N LYS A 990 -17.17 10.89 -24.96
CA LYS A 990 -18.19 11.86 -25.35
C LYS A 990 -17.50 13.13 -25.91
N VAL A 991 -17.81 13.49 -27.15
CA VAL A 991 -17.31 14.71 -27.80
C VAL A 991 -18.32 15.85 -27.77
N ARG A 992 -19.60 15.55 -27.53
CA ARG A 992 -20.67 16.54 -27.43
C ARG A 992 -21.77 16.06 -26.47
N THR A 993 -22.38 16.97 -25.72
CA THR A 993 -23.33 16.74 -24.62
C THR A 993 -24.72 17.37 -24.86
N ASP A 994 -24.88 18.26 -25.85
CA ASP A 994 -26.17 18.87 -26.21
C ASP A 994 -27.10 17.87 -26.91
N VAL A 995 -26.59 17.19 -27.93
CA VAL A 995 -27.10 15.93 -28.46
C VAL A 995 -25.91 15.02 -28.45
N GLU A 996 -26.00 13.92 -27.72
CA GLU A 996 -24.82 13.24 -27.29
C GLU A 996 -24.10 12.56 -28.42
N ILE A 997 -22.83 12.92 -28.61
CA ILE A 997 -22.00 12.28 -29.61
C ILE A 997 -20.87 11.55 -28.91
N TRP A 998 -20.79 10.26 -29.15
CA TRP A 998 -19.76 9.37 -28.66
C TRP A 998 -18.94 8.90 -29.84
N THR A 999 -17.61 8.92 -29.70
CA THR A 999 -16.72 8.49 -30.78
C THR A 999 -15.57 7.64 -30.26
N ALA A 1000 -15.20 6.64 -31.04
CA ALA A 1000 -14.01 5.82 -30.81
C ALA A 1000 -13.27 5.57 -32.14
N PRO A 1001 -11.94 5.73 -32.16
CA PRO A 1001 -11.15 5.14 -33.23
C PRO A 1001 -11.24 3.61 -33.15
N LEU A 1002 -11.19 2.96 -34.31
CA LEU A 1002 -11.22 1.52 -34.48
C LEU A 1002 -10.01 1.06 -35.28
N SER A 1003 -9.76 -0.25 -35.25
CA SER A 1003 -8.70 -0.85 -36.06
C SER A 1003 -8.88 -0.58 -37.55
N GLY A 1004 -7.77 -0.36 -38.25
CA GLY A 1004 -7.76 -0.05 -39.68
C GLY A 1004 -8.16 1.38 -40.04
N TYR A 1005 -7.89 2.35 -39.15
CA TYR A 1005 -8.20 3.78 -39.35
C TYR A 1005 -9.70 4.07 -39.54
N ARG A 1006 -10.56 3.23 -38.97
CA ARG A 1006 -12.02 3.42 -38.94
C ARG A 1006 -12.43 4.19 -37.69
N PHE A 1007 -13.64 4.73 -37.68
CA PHE A 1007 -14.20 5.43 -36.52
C PHE A 1007 -15.65 4.99 -36.29
N ALA A 1008 -16.00 4.71 -35.05
CA ALA A 1008 -17.40 4.55 -34.63
C ALA A 1008 -17.91 5.91 -34.14
N VAL A 1009 -19.10 6.31 -34.58
CA VAL A 1009 -19.78 7.51 -34.10
C VAL A 1009 -21.19 7.12 -33.68
N LEU A 1010 -21.55 7.38 -32.43
CA LEU A 1010 -22.90 7.19 -31.91
C LEU A 1010 -23.48 8.55 -31.54
N ILE A 1011 -24.63 8.88 -32.12
CA ILE A 1011 -25.39 10.10 -31.85
C ILE A 1011 -26.66 9.69 -31.10
N VAL A 1012 -26.86 10.16 -29.88
CA VAL A 1012 -28.00 9.81 -29.02
C VAL A 1012 -28.84 11.04 -28.72
N ASN A 1013 -30.14 10.96 -28.96
CA ASN A 1013 -31.11 11.94 -28.52
C ASN A 1013 -31.72 11.49 -27.18
N ARG A 1014 -31.33 12.14 -26.08
CA ARG A 1014 -31.86 11.88 -24.74
C ARG A 1014 -33.17 12.62 -24.46
N ASP A 1015 -33.48 13.62 -25.28
CA ASP A 1015 -34.57 14.53 -25.00
C ASP A 1015 -35.91 13.96 -25.44
N GLN A 1016 -36.97 14.59 -24.92
CA GLN A 1016 -38.36 14.32 -25.27
C GLN A 1016 -38.76 14.93 -26.62
N TRP A 1017 -37.83 15.58 -27.34
CA TRP A 1017 -38.09 16.31 -28.58
C TRP A 1017 -37.18 15.83 -29.72
N PRO A 1018 -37.65 15.84 -30.98
CA PRO A 1018 -36.80 15.52 -32.12
C PRO A 1018 -35.60 16.49 -32.23
N ALA A 1019 -34.45 15.96 -32.64
CA ALA A 1019 -33.21 16.71 -32.78
C ALA A 1019 -32.61 16.54 -34.18
N ASN A 1020 -32.20 17.64 -34.81
CA ASN A 1020 -31.36 17.61 -36.00
C ASN A 1020 -29.92 17.94 -35.60
N VAL A 1021 -29.04 16.97 -35.77
CA VAL A 1021 -27.64 17.01 -35.34
C VAL A 1021 -26.76 17.15 -36.56
N THR A 1022 -25.87 18.14 -36.55
CA THR A 1022 -24.72 18.20 -37.46
C THR A 1022 -23.44 18.28 -36.64
N THR A 1023 -22.42 17.53 -37.04
CA THR A 1023 -21.10 17.46 -36.36
C THR A 1023 -20.00 17.39 -37.42
N HIS A 1024 -18.84 17.96 -37.10
CA HIS A 1024 -17.74 18.01 -38.03
C HIS A 1024 -16.89 16.74 -37.88
N LEU A 1025 -16.44 16.17 -39.00
CA LEU A 1025 -15.55 14.99 -38.99
C LEU A 1025 -14.24 15.26 -38.22
N GLU A 1026 -13.82 16.52 -38.15
CA GLU A 1026 -12.66 16.95 -37.35
C GLU A 1026 -12.84 16.74 -35.84
N ASP A 1027 -14.09 16.78 -35.34
CA ASP A 1027 -14.43 16.48 -33.94
C ASP A 1027 -14.08 15.03 -33.58
N PHE A 1028 -13.96 14.16 -34.60
CA PHE A 1028 -13.59 12.74 -34.47
C PHE A 1028 -12.11 12.48 -34.72
N GLY A 1029 -11.31 13.52 -34.98
CA GLY A 1029 -9.90 13.41 -35.37
C GLY A 1029 -9.70 13.04 -36.84
N ILE A 1030 -10.73 13.19 -37.68
CA ILE A 1030 -10.66 12.96 -39.13
C ILE A 1030 -10.34 14.30 -39.82
N PRO A 1031 -9.25 14.43 -40.61
CA PRO A 1031 -8.88 15.71 -41.21
C PRO A 1031 -9.99 16.28 -42.11
N PRO A 1032 -10.22 17.61 -42.14
CA PRO A 1032 -11.39 18.23 -42.78
C PRO A 1032 -11.58 17.94 -44.28
N ARG A 1033 -10.49 17.58 -44.98
CA ARG A 1033 -10.48 17.25 -46.42
C ARG A 1033 -10.57 15.76 -46.71
N THR A 1034 -10.63 14.92 -45.68
CA THR A 1034 -10.69 13.47 -45.82
C THR A 1034 -12.12 13.09 -46.22
N SER A 1035 -12.26 12.37 -47.31
CA SER A 1035 -13.54 11.79 -47.70
C SER A 1035 -13.74 10.48 -46.93
N VAL A 1036 -14.93 10.26 -46.37
CA VAL A 1036 -15.24 9.04 -45.62
C VAL A 1036 -16.54 8.41 -46.13
N THR A 1037 -16.58 7.08 -46.22
CA THR A 1037 -17.85 6.37 -46.31
C THR A 1037 -18.46 6.25 -44.92
N ALA A 1038 -19.75 6.51 -44.79
CA ALA A 1038 -20.49 6.32 -43.55
C ALA A 1038 -21.55 5.22 -43.70
N ARG A 1039 -21.51 4.23 -42.81
CA ARG A 1039 -22.49 3.14 -42.76
C ARG A 1039 -23.30 3.21 -41.48
N ASP A 1040 -24.61 3.37 -41.58
CA ASP A 1040 -25.54 3.28 -40.46
C ASP A 1040 -25.68 1.81 -40.06
N LEU A 1041 -25.32 1.50 -38.82
CA LEU A 1041 -25.25 0.14 -38.29
C LEU A 1041 -26.60 -0.41 -37.84
N TRP A 1042 -27.60 0.46 -37.64
CA TRP A 1042 -28.96 0.07 -37.28
C TRP A 1042 -29.87 -0.02 -38.51
N GLU A 1043 -29.60 0.77 -39.55
CA GLU A 1043 -30.27 0.62 -40.86
C GLU A 1043 -29.57 -0.35 -41.81
N HIS A 1044 -28.36 -0.80 -41.48
CA HIS A 1044 -27.49 -1.63 -42.34
C HIS A 1044 -27.25 -1.01 -43.73
N LYS A 1045 -27.29 0.32 -43.83
CA LYS A 1045 -27.20 1.08 -45.09
C LYS A 1045 -25.97 1.98 -45.10
N THR A 1046 -25.24 1.98 -46.20
CA THR A 1046 -24.17 2.96 -46.46
C THR A 1046 -24.79 4.19 -47.11
N LEU A 1047 -24.41 5.38 -46.63
CA LEU A 1047 -24.84 6.64 -47.26
C LEU A 1047 -24.35 6.69 -48.72
N GLU A 1048 -25.22 7.18 -49.61
CA GLU A 1048 -24.98 7.11 -51.07
C GLU A 1048 -23.80 7.97 -51.52
N THR A 1049 -23.54 9.08 -50.82
CA THR A 1049 -22.42 9.97 -51.08
C THR A 1049 -21.40 9.92 -49.93
N PRO A 1050 -20.10 9.81 -50.25
CA PRO A 1050 -19.04 10.00 -49.27
C PRO A 1050 -19.16 11.36 -48.59
N LEU A 1051 -18.96 11.38 -47.27
CA LEU A 1051 -18.98 12.59 -46.46
C LEU A 1051 -17.63 13.31 -46.54
N VAL A 1052 -17.67 14.63 -46.62
CA VAL A 1052 -16.51 15.52 -46.47
C VAL A 1052 -16.92 16.64 -45.54
N GLY A 1053 -16.10 16.91 -44.52
CA GLY A 1053 -16.36 17.95 -43.54
C GLY A 1053 -17.35 17.55 -42.45
N ASN A 1054 -18.59 17.17 -42.79
CA ASN A 1054 -19.67 17.06 -41.79
C ASN A 1054 -20.47 15.74 -41.89
N LEU A 1055 -21.02 15.31 -40.76
CA LEU A 1055 -22.05 14.27 -40.64
C LEU A 1055 -23.30 14.90 -40.03
N SER A 1056 -24.46 14.65 -40.65
CA SER A 1056 -25.76 15.12 -40.16
C SER A 1056 -26.72 13.95 -39.95
N ALA A 1057 -27.55 14.03 -38.91
CA ALA A 1057 -28.55 13.02 -38.58
C ALA A 1057 -29.78 13.68 -37.94
N ASN A 1058 -30.97 13.22 -38.34
CA ASN A 1058 -32.22 13.54 -37.66
C ASN A 1058 -32.56 12.40 -36.71
N LEU A 1059 -32.91 12.72 -35.47
CA LEU A 1059 -33.25 11.77 -34.42
C LEU A 1059 -34.58 12.13 -33.79
N ASP A 1060 -35.47 11.16 -33.68
CA ASP A 1060 -36.67 11.28 -32.85
C ASP A 1060 -36.30 11.23 -31.35
N PRO A 1061 -37.20 11.63 -30.43
CA PRO A 1061 -36.99 11.50 -28.99
C PRO A 1061 -36.55 10.09 -28.60
N HIS A 1062 -35.56 9.96 -27.73
CA HIS A 1062 -35.07 8.66 -27.23
C HIS A 1062 -34.63 7.68 -28.33
N THR A 1063 -34.09 8.20 -29.44
CA THR A 1063 -33.48 7.39 -30.51
C THR A 1063 -31.99 7.66 -30.65
N CYS A 1064 -31.28 6.77 -31.36
CA CYS A 1064 -29.89 6.99 -31.73
C CYS A 1064 -29.58 6.60 -33.18
N LYS A 1065 -28.44 7.12 -33.66
CA LYS A 1065 -27.82 6.74 -34.92
C LYS A 1065 -26.38 6.33 -34.66
N MET A 1066 -26.00 5.15 -35.14
CA MET A 1066 -24.64 4.65 -34.99
C MET A 1066 -24.01 4.45 -36.36
N TYR A 1067 -22.91 5.15 -36.62
CA TYR A 1067 -22.20 5.11 -37.89
C TYR A 1067 -20.82 4.48 -37.74
N LEU A 1068 -20.45 3.65 -38.71
CA LEU A 1068 -19.07 3.28 -38.98
C LEU A 1068 -18.53 4.17 -40.10
N LEU A 1069 -17.54 4.99 -39.79
CA LEU A 1069 -16.84 5.84 -40.74
C LEU A 1069 -15.54 5.17 -41.19
N GLN A 1070 -15.33 5.10 -42.50
CA GLN A 1070 -14.12 4.58 -43.11
C GLN A 1070 -13.55 5.65 -44.07
N PRO A 1071 -12.34 6.18 -43.79
CA PRO A 1071 -11.63 7.03 -44.73
C PRO A 1071 -11.42 6.35 -46.08
N ILE A 1072 -11.70 7.11 -47.13
CA ILE A 1072 -11.40 6.82 -48.52
C ILE A 1072 -10.05 7.46 -48.81
N SER A 1073 -9.11 6.64 -49.33
CA SER A 1073 -7.68 6.93 -49.53
C SER A 1073 -7.31 8.39 -49.81
#